data_AF-A0A5N4D851-F1
#
_entry.id   AF-A0A5N4D851-F1
#
_cell.length_a   1.000
_cell.length_b   1.000
_cell.length_c   1.000
_cell.angle_alpha   90.00
_cell.angle_beta   90.00
_cell.angle_gamma   90.00
#
_symmetry.space_group_name_H-M   'P 1'
#
loop_
_entity.id
_entity.type
_entity.pdbx_description
1 polymer ?
#
loop_
_entity_poly.entity_id
_entity_poly.type
_entity_poly.pdbx_seq_one_letter_code
_entity_poly.pdbx_strand_id
1 'polypeptide(L)'
;MGVVTALSDVIRHFNPSVLQPVCAPVKAVVPYSGAEDLWIQAKELVRSLKENQQLDFQNDWKLINVFFGNTSQCHLCPSTQQETWERLLASSKYNEQESFAVVFQPFFYERALPPPSMEPAGQKDEPFSAKEGKLVKCPSQENPFLFTYGNSNYLPRLLEPHTKVEVTEGAEVRCPDKDPSDTIPTSVHRLKLADIKVIGALGDSLTAGNGAGSKPGNVLDVLTQYRGLSWSAGGDQNLSSVITLPNILREFNPSLKGFSVGTGKESSPRAFLNQAVAGARAEDLPVQARRLVDLMKNNTNVNFQEDWKIITLFIGGNDLCDFCDDTVHYSPENFVANIGKALDILHAEVPRAFVNLVKVLEIINLRELYQDKNVSCPRLILRNLCPCVLKFDDNSTELAALIEANKKYQERTHELVESGQYDTREDFTVVVQPFFEKVDMPKTPEGLPDSSFFAPDCFHFSSKAHAHAASALWNSMLEPVGQKARQYNFESKINITCPDEVWPYLSTYKNSVKDHGSWLMCSDRAPSASPPTSVHALRPADIQVVAALGDSLTAGNGIGSKPDDLSDVTTQYRGLSFSSGGDSYLEKVTTLPNILRKFNGNLTGYAVGTGEANDTNAFLNQAVSGAKAKELASQAQTLIQKMKDDHRVNFHEDWKVITVLIGGSDLCDYCTDSNLYSAANYFDHLRNALDILHREVPRALVNLVDFMSPSVMRQVFLGNPDKCPVQQASILCNCVLTPREGSQELARLEDVTQAYQSSMRELVESGRYDTREDFSVVLQPFFHSIQLPVLALEPPGRKTDTLDLTVDIPLSCPTQNEPFLRTPRNSNYTYPTEPAMENWGSDLLCAEWDPSNSVPTSVHELRPADIKVVAALGDSLTTAVGARPSNASDLLTSWRGLSWSIGGDGNLETITTLPNILKKFNPKILGFSTGTQEETAGLNVAVEGARAWDMPAQARDLVERMKNSPKINLEKDWKLITLFIGSNDLCHYCENPEAYSPREYLQHIQQALDIFYKELPRAFINVVEVMELVGLHQGQGGKCVMPLAAQSNCTCLRGSQENSPEMQKLKTVNWNFQSGLSRFSYQHEYLQREDFAVVAQPFFQNTLVPLNDRGGADLTFFSEDCFHFSERGHAEMAIALWNNMVSAGGSSQLLEPVGGKTTSNNFTYSRTKLKCPSSVSKVLPESPYLRTLRNSQLLQDQAEADPQVLSWALPVAAGGGLVVGVSAMMIWRALRGRQRENLPIDLNTMRF
;
A
#
# COMPACT_ATOMS: atom_id res chain seq x y z
N MET A 1 36.72 4.91 18.64
CA MET A 1 36.32 5.03 20.06
C MET A 1 35.76 6.42 20.27
N GLY A 2 34.45 6.59 20.05
CA GLY A 2 33.77 7.73 20.66
C GLY A 2 33.84 7.51 22.17
N VAL A 3 34.29 8.52 22.91
CA VAL A 3 34.27 8.48 24.38
C VAL A 3 32.83 8.20 24.78
N VAL A 4 32.54 7.00 25.30
CA VAL A 4 31.26 6.72 25.94
C VAL A 4 31.21 7.68 27.11
N THR A 5 30.44 8.75 26.96
CA THR A 5 30.32 9.77 28.00
C THR A 5 29.36 9.19 29.02
N ALA A 6 29.85 8.73 30.17
CA ALA A 6 28.97 8.28 31.23
C ALA A 6 28.14 9.48 31.72
N LEU A 7 26.94 9.27 32.25
CA LEU A 7 26.15 10.36 32.85
C LEU A 7 26.95 11.13 33.90
N SER A 8 27.85 10.44 34.62
CA SER A 8 28.81 11.06 35.54
C SER A 8 29.77 12.04 34.86
N ASP A 9 30.19 11.80 33.61
CA ASP A 9 31.08 12.69 32.88
C ASP A 9 30.35 13.96 32.40
N VAL A 10 29.07 13.84 32.03
CA VAL A 10 28.21 15.00 31.72
C VAL A 10 27.98 15.86 32.96
N ILE A 11 27.64 15.24 34.11
CA ILE A 11 27.43 15.97 35.36
C ILE A 11 28.73 16.59 35.87
N ARG A 12 29.89 15.94 35.68
CA ARG A 12 31.21 16.49 36.05
C ARG A 12 31.58 17.76 35.30
N HIS A 13 30.99 18.00 34.13
CA HIS A 13 31.16 19.26 33.42
C HIS A 13 30.53 20.44 34.17
N PHE A 14 29.44 20.20 34.91
CA PHE A 14 28.74 21.20 35.72
C PHE A 14 29.17 21.19 37.19
N ASN A 15 29.59 20.03 37.72
CA ASN A 15 30.10 19.88 39.07
C ASN A 15 31.35 18.98 39.09
N PRO A 16 32.56 19.56 39.03
CA PRO A 16 33.82 18.81 38.97
C PRO A 16 34.08 17.87 40.17
N SER A 17 33.38 18.10 41.29
CA SER A 17 33.52 17.36 42.55
C SER A 17 32.82 15.99 42.53
N VAL A 18 32.08 15.64 41.46
CA VAL A 18 31.46 14.32 41.31
C VAL A 18 32.55 13.25 41.18
N LEU A 19 32.52 12.27 42.09
CA LEU A 19 33.49 11.18 42.18
C LEU A 19 33.40 10.26 40.96
N GLN A 20 34.55 9.78 40.44
CA GLN A 20 34.56 8.79 39.37
C GLN A 20 34.06 7.43 39.90
N PRO A 21 33.32 6.65 39.08
CA PRO A 21 32.87 5.33 39.49
C PRO A 21 34.07 4.41 39.73
N VAL A 22 34.31 4.05 40.99
CA VAL A 22 35.30 3.03 41.37
C VAL A 22 34.63 1.66 41.24
N CYS A 23 34.96 0.91 40.19
CA CYS A 23 34.59 -0.50 40.14
C CYS A 23 35.43 -1.28 41.14
N ALA A 24 34.89 -1.54 42.34
CA ALA A 24 35.50 -2.51 43.25
C ALA A 24 35.37 -3.93 42.66
N PRO A 25 36.38 -4.80 42.80
CA PRO A 25 36.28 -6.19 42.36
C PRO A 25 35.34 -6.94 43.31
N VAL A 26 34.05 -6.96 42.97
CA VAL A 26 33.07 -7.79 43.67
C VAL A 26 33.33 -9.23 43.26
N LYS A 27 33.76 -10.06 44.21
CA LYS A 27 33.81 -11.52 44.07
C LYS A 27 32.43 -12.02 43.66
N ALA A 28 32.41 -12.90 42.66
CA ALA A 28 31.22 -13.50 42.06
C ALA A 28 30.08 -13.74 43.07
N VAL A 29 29.03 -12.93 42.97
CA VAL A 29 27.74 -13.22 43.58
C VAL A 29 26.86 -13.79 42.46
N VAL A 30 26.29 -14.95 42.72
CA VAL A 30 25.39 -15.71 41.84
C VAL A 30 24.22 -14.81 41.38
N PRO A 31 23.75 -14.88 40.12
CA PRO A 31 22.61 -14.10 39.68
C PRO A 31 21.34 -14.65 40.32
N TYR A 32 20.70 -13.85 41.17
CA TYR A 32 19.37 -14.12 41.70
C TYR A 32 18.33 -13.31 40.88
N SER A 33 17.23 -13.96 40.51
CA SER A 33 16.23 -13.45 39.55
C SER A 33 14.85 -13.23 40.20
N GLY A 34 14.81 -12.76 41.45
CA GLY A 34 13.58 -12.49 42.19
C GLY A 34 13.49 -11.08 42.80
N ALA A 35 12.27 -10.64 43.12
CA ALA A 35 12.02 -9.32 43.72
C ALA A 35 12.63 -9.13 45.12
N GLU A 36 12.95 -10.21 45.84
CA GLU A 36 13.66 -10.17 47.13
C GLU A 36 15.13 -9.70 47.00
N ASP A 37 15.71 -9.74 45.79
CA ASP A 37 17.15 -9.49 45.55
C ASP A 37 17.51 -8.00 45.43
N LEU A 38 16.59 -7.17 44.93
CA LEU A 38 16.76 -5.71 44.84
C LEU A 38 16.94 -5.07 46.22
N TRP A 39 16.27 -5.59 47.24
CA TRP A 39 16.39 -5.14 48.62
C TRP A 39 17.78 -5.40 49.20
N ILE A 40 18.40 -6.52 48.85
CA ILE A 40 19.77 -6.87 49.27
C ILE A 40 20.79 -5.97 48.56
N GLN A 41 20.63 -5.76 47.25
CA GLN A 41 21.49 -4.86 46.47
C GLN A 41 21.42 -3.41 47.00
N ALA A 42 20.24 -2.92 47.35
CA ALA A 42 20.06 -1.59 47.94
C ALA A 42 20.75 -1.47 49.31
N LYS A 43 20.66 -2.49 50.17
CA LYS A 43 21.38 -2.51 51.46
C LYS A 43 22.89 -2.47 51.30
N GLU A 44 23.41 -3.21 50.33
CA GLU A 44 24.85 -3.27 50.05
C GLU A 44 25.37 -1.95 49.47
N LEU A 45 24.60 -1.32 48.57
CA LEU A 45 24.92 0.01 48.05
C LEU A 45 24.96 1.05 49.18
N VAL A 46 23.96 1.07 50.06
CA VAL A 46 23.93 2.00 51.21
C VAL A 46 25.11 1.75 52.14
N ARG A 47 25.48 0.48 52.38
CA ARG A 47 26.66 0.13 53.18
C ARG A 47 27.94 0.69 52.54
N SER A 48 28.13 0.47 51.24
CA SER A 48 29.28 0.97 50.49
C SER A 48 29.37 2.50 50.50
N LEU A 49 28.25 3.20 50.32
CA LEU A 49 28.21 4.66 50.38
C LEU A 49 28.55 5.21 51.78
N LYS A 50 28.15 4.53 52.86
CA LYS A 50 28.50 4.93 54.24
C LYS A 50 29.97 4.71 54.59
N GLU A 51 30.58 3.68 54.00
CA GLU A 51 31.98 3.32 54.24
C GLU A 51 32.96 4.12 53.37
N ASN A 52 32.48 4.79 52.32
CA ASN A 52 33.31 5.58 51.42
C ASN A 52 33.73 6.92 52.05
N GLN A 53 34.98 7.02 52.49
CA GLN A 53 35.54 8.21 53.14
C GLN A 53 35.63 9.46 52.24
N GLN A 54 35.42 9.32 50.93
CA GLN A 54 35.38 10.45 49.98
C GLN A 54 33.97 11.06 49.83
N LEU A 55 32.94 10.46 50.45
CA LEU A 55 31.55 10.90 50.39
C LEU A 55 31.09 11.33 51.79
N ASP A 56 30.50 12.51 51.92
CA ASP A 56 29.66 12.83 53.08
C ASP A 56 28.30 12.16 52.91
N PHE A 57 28.14 11.00 53.55
CA PHE A 57 26.94 10.20 53.42
C PHE A 57 25.65 10.94 53.84
N GLN A 58 25.72 11.96 54.69
CA GLN A 58 24.53 12.72 55.09
C GLN A 58 24.30 13.95 54.21
N ASN A 59 25.35 14.69 53.85
CA ASN A 59 25.20 16.02 53.27
C ASN A 59 25.34 16.07 51.74
N ASP A 60 25.97 15.08 51.11
CA ASP A 60 26.11 15.07 49.65
C ASP A 60 24.81 14.63 48.95
N TRP A 61 24.51 15.13 47.76
CA TRP A 61 23.41 14.60 46.95
C TRP A 61 23.85 13.31 46.24
N LYS A 62 22.99 12.29 46.24
CA LYS A 62 23.25 10.99 45.59
C LYS A 62 22.26 10.76 44.46
N LEU A 63 22.75 10.47 43.27
CA LEU A 63 21.94 10.04 42.12
C LEU A 63 22.13 8.52 41.94
N ILE A 64 21.04 7.75 42.08
CA ILE A 64 21.06 6.28 42.04
C ILE A 64 20.18 5.80 40.89
N ASN A 65 20.76 5.05 39.95
CA ASN A 65 20.03 4.44 38.84
C ASN A 65 19.69 2.98 39.15
N VAL A 66 18.42 2.60 38.97
CA VAL A 66 17.93 1.23 39.19
C VAL A 66 17.39 0.70 37.86
N PHE A 67 17.91 -0.45 37.41
CA PHE A 67 17.50 -1.09 36.16
C PHE A 67 16.73 -2.38 36.44
N PHE A 68 15.64 -2.62 35.70
CA PHE A 68 14.87 -3.85 35.76
C PHE A 68 15.13 -4.68 34.49
N GLY A 69 15.66 -5.90 34.62
CA GLY A 69 15.88 -6.81 33.51
C GLY A 69 14.72 -7.81 33.36
N ASN A 70 14.20 -7.99 32.14
CA ASN A 70 13.05 -8.87 31.88
C ASN A 70 13.50 -10.34 31.73
N THR A 71 13.27 -11.18 32.74
CA THR A 71 13.41 -12.64 32.65
C THR A 71 12.04 -13.29 32.43
N SER A 72 11.44 -13.13 31.26
CA SER A 72 10.50 -14.09 30.64
C SER A 72 10.03 -13.57 29.29
N GLN A 73 9.87 -14.48 28.33
CA GLN A 73 9.45 -14.22 26.96
C GLN A 73 8.08 -13.50 26.91
N CYS A 74 8.10 -12.19 26.69
CA CYS A 74 6.99 -11.41 26.13
C CYS A 74 7.62 -10.30 25.28
N HIS A 75 7.51 -10.41 23.96
CA HIS A 75 7.68 -9.26 23.09
C HIS A 75 6.48 -8.32 23.28
N LEU A 76 6.77 -7.04 23.52
CA LEU A 76 5.86 -5.92 23.83
C LEU A 76 5.20 -5.98 25.22
N CYS A 77 5.75 -5.22 26.19
CA CYS A 77 5.00 -4.78 27.35
C CYS A 77 3.95 -3.74 26.90
N PRO A 78 2.66 -3.86 27.25
CA PRO A 78 1.65 -2.86 26.92
C PRO A 78 1.92 -1.52 27.62
N SER A 79 1.59 -0.40 26.96
CA SER A 79 1.67 0.98 27.49
C SER A 79 1.01 1.16 28.86
N THR A 80 0.05 0.28 29.21
CA THR A 80 -0.64 0.28 30.51
C THR A 80 0.25 -0.09 31.70
N GLN A 81 1.28 -0.94 31.54
CA GLN A 81 2.22 -1.22 32.64
C GLN A 81 3.16 -0.04 32.92
N GLN A 82 3.58 0.69 31.88
CA GLN A 82 4.35 1.92 31.99
C GLN A 82 3.53 3.01 32.70
N GLU A 83 2.29 3.24 32.28
CA GLU A 83 1.39 4.18 32.95
C GLU A 83 1.16 3.78 34.42
N THR A 84 1.12 2.49 34.74
CA THR A 84 0.93 2.01 36.12
C THR A 84 2.16 2.31 36.99
N TRP A 85 3.38 2.09 36.49
CA TRP A 85 4.61 2.44 37.22
C TRP A 85 4.83 3.95 37.34
N GLU A 86 4.54 4.72 36.29
CA GLU A 86 4.59 6.18 36.32
C GLU A 86 3.58 6.76 37.32
N ARG A 87 2.35 6.24 37.35
CA ARG A 87 1.33 6.63 38.35
C ARG A 87 1.75 6.22 39.76
N LEU A 88 2.24 4.99 39.96
CA LEU A 88 2.68 4.50 41.28
C LEU A 88 3.80 5.35 41.85
N LEU A 89 4.84 5.65 41.05
CA LEU A 89 5.99 6.44 41.51
C LEU A 89 5.61 7.91 41.72
N ALA A 90 4.81 8.51 40.84
CA ALA A 90 4.31 9.87 41.00
C ALA A 90 3.40 10.05 42.23
N SER A 91 2.61 9.04 42.60
CA SER A 91 1.75 9.06 43.81
C SER A 91 2.38 8.40 45.04
N SER A 92 3.66 8.02 44.99
CA SER A 92 4.33 7.35 46.10
C SER A 92 4.87 8.34 47.13
N LYS A 93 4.90 7.93 48.40
CA LYS A 93 5.56 8.65 49.52
C LYS A 93 7.03 9.03 49.25
N TYR A 94 7.66 8.42 48.23
CA TYR A 94 9.05 8.64 47.87
C TYR A 94 9.30 9.97 47.15
N ASN A 95 8.25 10.67 46.70
CA ASN A 95 8.34 11.99 46.07
C ASN A 95 7.70 13.12 46.92
N GLU A 96 7.28 12.81 48.15
CA GLU A 96 6.69 13.78 49.08
C GLU A 96 7.73 14.52 49.93
N GLN A 97 8.98 14.04 49.98
CA GLN A 97 10.06 14.65 50.76
C GLN A 97 10.95 15.52 49.87
N GLU A 98 11.29 16.73 50.32
CA GLU A 98 12.18 17.64 49.56
C GLU A 98 13.60 17.08 49.34
N SER A 99 14.04 16.14 50.19
CA SER A 99 15.39 15.56 50.15
C SER A 99 15.49 14.22 49.39
N PHE A 100 14.39 13.69 48.86
CA PHE A 100 14.39 12.42 48.15
C PHE A 100 13.31 12.39 47.06
N ALA A 101 13.69 12.01 45.85
CA ALA A 101 12.77 11.88 44.73
C ALA A 101 13.13 10.67 43.88
N VAL A 102 12.11 9.98 43.36
CA VAL A 102 12.22 8.84 42.45
C VAL A 102 11.42 9.14 41.20
N VAL A 103 12.08 9.12 40.05
CA VAL A 103 11.45 9.36 38.74
C VAL A 103 11.49 8.10 37.90
N PHE A 104 10.38 7.75 37.26
CA PHE A 104 10.37 6.71 36.25
C PHE A 104 10.97 7.23 34.95
N GLN A 105 11.72 6.37 34.25
CA GLN A 105 12.33 6.64 32.96
C GLN A 105 12.07 5.42 32.06
N PRO A 106 11.21 5.52 31.02
CA PRO A 106 11.02 4.41 30.09
C PRO A 106 12.31 4.20 29.27
N PHE A 107 12.79 2.96 29.21
CA PHE A 107 14.02 2.62 28.49
C PHE A 107 13.86 1.25 27.79
N PHE A 108 13.90 1.26 26.45
CA PHE A 108 13.95 0.06 25.62
C PHE A 108 15.30 0.05 24.86
N TYR A 109 16.08 -1.03 24.97
CA TYR A 109 17.41 -1.18 24.32
C TYR A 109 17.27 -1.33 22.78
N GLU A 110 18.23 -0.96 21.92
CA GLU A 110 19.69 -0.97 22.09
C GLU A 110 20.45 0.33 21.76
N ARG A 111 21.41 0.65 22.67
CA ARG A 111 22.52 1.61 22.56
C ARG A 111 22.15 3.08 22.27
N ALA A 112 21.20 3.61 23.03
CA ALA A 112 21.12 5.04 23.28
C ALA A 112 21.66 5.38 24.69
N LEU A 113 22.23 6.58 24.86
CA LEU A 113 22.54 7.16 26.18
C LEU A 113 21.24 7.30 26.99
N PRO A 114 21.27 7.24 28.34
CA PRO A 114 20.11 7.67 29.12
C PRO A 114 19.79 9.13 28.75
N PRO A 115 18.52 9.48 28.47
CA PRO A 115 18.14 10.87 28.30
C PRO A 115 18.52 11.64 29.57
N PRO A 116 19.09 12.86 29.48
CA PRO A 116 19.24 13.68 30.67
C PRO A 116 17.84 13.96 31.25
N SER A 117 17.71 14.03 32.58
CA SER A 117 16.48 14.40 33.31
C SER A 117 16.08 15.87 33.13
N MET A 118 16.25 16.39 31.91
CA MET A 118 16.11 17.79 31.51
C MET A 118 14.80 18.07 30.75
N GLU A 119 13.90 17.08 30.67
CA GLU A 119 12.52 17.27 30.23
C GLU A 119 11.52 16.95 31.36
N PRO A 120 10.38 17.66 31.43
CA PRO A 120 9.38 17.49 32.48
C PRO A 120 8.90 16.03 32.61
N ALA A 121 8.72 15.54 33.83
CA ALA A 121 8.13 14.23 34.08
C ALA A 121 6.73 14.13 33.41
N GLY A 122 6.49 13.08 32.62
CA GLY A 122 5.25 12.89 31.84
C GLY A 122 5.25 13.46 30.43
N GLN A 123 6.29 14.19 30.03
CA GLN A 123 6.51 14.69 28.66
C GLN A 123 7.80 14.13 28.05
N LYS A 124 8.31 13.03 28.62
CA LYS A 124 9.52 12.37 28.15
C LYS A 124 9.11 11.42 27.03
N ASP A 125 9.35 11.83 25.78
CA ASP A 125 8.97 11.08 24.58
C ASP A 125 9.60 9.66 24.52
N GLU A 126 8.96 8.75 23.77
CA GLU A 126 9.48 7.44 23.36
C GLU A 126 10.78 7.54 22.52
N PRO A 127 11.61 6.48 22.41
CA PRO A 127 13.06 6.59 22.54
C PRO A 127 13.81 7.20 21.34
N PHE A 128 14.93 7.84 21.68
CA PHE A 128 15.97 8.31 20.77
C PHE A 128 16.39 7.22 19.76
N SER A 129 16.19 7.48 18.47
CA SER A 129 16.95 6.80 17.43
C SER A 129 18.37 7.38 17.40
N ALA A 130 19.40 6.53 17.53
CA ALA A 130 20.80 6.94 17.50
C ALA A 130 21.23 7.67 16.20
N LYS A 131 20.35 7.75 15.19
CA LYS A 131 20.57 8.44 13.91
C LYS A 131 20.38 9.96 13.96
N GLU A 132 19.75 10.51 14.99
CA GLU A 132 19.68 11.96 15.17
C GLU A 132 20.69 12.39 16.24
N GLY A 133 21.85 12.86 15.80
CA GLY A 133 22.74 13.66 16.65
C GLY A 133 22.11 15.02 16.96
N LYS A 134 21.06 15.05 17.78
CA LYS A 134 20.52 16.30 18.34
C LYS A 134 21.39 16.76 19.50
N LEU A 135 21.65 18.06 19.56
CA LEU A 135 22.35 18.72 20.67
C LEU A 135 21.71 18.31 22.00
N VAL A 136 22.53 17.90 22.97
CA VAL A 136 22.12 17.86 24.38
C VAL A 136 21.68 19.28 24.76
N LYS A 137 20.39 19.47 25.03
CA LYS A 137 19.86 20.76 25.47
C LYS A 137 20.41 21.06 26.86
N CYS A 138 21.13 22.16 27.02
CA CYS A 138 21.49 22.66 28.35
C CYS A 138 20.23 23.17 29.08
N PRO A 139 20.18 23.08 30.42
CA PRO A 139 19.10 23.70 31.18
C PRO A 139 18.98 25.17 30.84
N SER A 140 17.76 25.62 30.54
CA SER A 140 17.48 27.05 30.35
C SER A 140 17.65 27.81 31.67
N GLN A 141 17.92 29.12 31.60
CA GLN A 141 17.95 29.97 32.80
C GLN A 141 16.62 29.96 33.58
N GLU A 142 15.51 29.71 32.88
CA GLU A 142 14.16 29.64 33.47
C GLU A 142 13.91 28.33 34.23
N ASN A 143 14.64 27.26 33.91
CA ASN A 143 14.52 25.95 34.58
C ASN A 143 15.91 25.30 34.80
N PRO A 144 16.73 25.81 35.76
CA PRO A 144 18.09 25.33 35.99
C PRO A 144 18.17 24.06 36.87
N PHE A 145 17.07 23.34 37.07
CA PHE A 145 16.94 22.22 38.01
C PHE A 145 16.71 20.89 37.26
N LEU A 146 16.98 19.74 37.90
CA LEU A 146 16.59 18.43 37.35
C LEU A 146 15.09 18.22 37.51
N PHE A 147 14.41 17.69 36.49
CA PHE A 147 12.96 17.50 36.53
C PHE A 147 12.55 16.25 37.32
N THR A 148 11.81 16.49 38.40
CA THR A 148 11.09 15.52 39.23
C THR A 148 9.58 15.69 39.01
N TYR A 149 8.76 14.75 39.46
CA TYR A 149 7.30 14.92 39.39
C TYR A 149 6.82 16.21 40.09
N GLY A 150 7.51 16.63 41.17
CA GLY A 150 7.15 17.82 41.95
C GLY A 150 7.46 19.17 41.32
N ASN A 151 8.46 19.26 40.42
CA ASN A 151 8.81 20.52 39.74
C ASN A 151 8.49 20.52 38.23
N SER A 152 7.81 19.48 37.73
CA SER A 152 7.45 19.33 36.31
C SER A 152 6.01 19.75 35.97
N ASN A 153 5.25 20.30 36.92
CA ASN A 153 3.78 20.48 36.81
C ASN A 153 3.05 19.20 36.35
N TYR A 154 3.61 18.03 36.67
CA TYR A 154 2.96 16.76 36.38
C TYR A 154 1.75 16.62 37.31
N LEU A 155 0.53 16.56 36.76
CA LEU A 155 -0.63 16.14 37.52
C LEU A 155 -0.72 14.60 37.45
N PRO A 156 -0.43 13.86 38.54
CA PRO A 156 -0.92 12.50 38.63
C PRO A 156 -2.44 12.58 38.52
N ARG A 157 -3.06 11.76 37.66
CA ARG A 157 -4.50 11.49 37.75
C ARG A 157 -4.76 10.83 39.11
N LEU A 158 -4.87 11.66 40.15
CA LEU A 158 -5.18 11.23 41.50
C LEU A 158 -6.58 10.62 41.46
N LEU A 159 -6.65 9.36 41.87
CA LEU A 159 -7.84 8.79 42.50
C LEU A 159 -8.26 9.76 43.61
N GLU A 160 -9.37 10.46 43.41
CA GLU A 160 -10.02 11.11 44.54
C GLU A 160 -10.40 10.03 45.56
N PRO A 161 -10.15 10.28 46.86
CA PRO A 161 -10.63 9.43 47.94
C PRO A 161 -12.14 9.36 47.86
N HIS A 162 -12.71 8.19 48.19
CA HIS A 162 -14.15 7.90 48.22
C HIS A 162 -15.04 9.10 48.56
N THR A 163 -15.36 9.83 47.50
CA THR A 163 -16.52 10.68 47.33
C THR A 163 -17.06 10.19 46.00
N LYS A 164 -18.29 9.68 45.98
CA LYS A 164 -18.97 9.26 44.75
C LYS A 164 -18.96 10.44 43.77
N VAL A 165 -18.02 10.47 42.83
CA VAL A 165 -18.12 11.28 41.63
C VAL A 165 -18.66 10.35 40.56
N GLU A 166 -19.93 10.54 40.22
CA GLU A 166 -20.55 9.89 39.06
C GLU A 166 -19.72 10.24 37.82
N VAL A 167 -19.12 9.24 37.17
CA VAL A 167 -18.53 9.40 35.84
C VAL A 167 -19.67 9.85 34.92
N THR A 168 -19.60 11.09 34.45
CA THR A 168 -20.56 11.63 33.51
C THR A 168 -20.16 11.19 32.11
N GLU A 169 -21.03 10.45 31.43
CA GLU A 169 -20.85 9.95 30.06
C GLU A 169 -21.08 11.09 29.05
N GLY A 170 -20.38 12.20 29.21
CA GLY A 170 -20.57 13.43 28.46
C GLY A 170 -19.75 13.54 27.16
N ALA A 171 -20.24 14.37 26.25
CA ALA A 171 -19.52 14.79 25.03
C ALA A 171 -19.65 16.29 24.76
N GLU A 172 -18.74 16.83 23.95
CA GLU A 172 -18.87 18.15 23.32
C GLU A 172 -18.91 17.96 21.80
N VAL A 173 -19.78 18.71 21.11
CA VAL A 173 -19.92 18.65 19.64
C VAL A 173 -19.73 20.05 19.05
N ARG A 174 -18.70 20.20 18.20
CA ARG A 174 -18.36 21.45 17.51
C ARG A 174 -18.49 21.25 16.00
N CYS A 175 -19.73 21.34 15.51
CA CYS A 175 -19.99 21.29 14.08
C CYS A 175 -19.93 22.68 13.45
N PRO A 176 -19.41 22.80 12.20
CA PRO A 176 -19.25 24.07 11.50
C PRO A 176 -20.59 24.69 11.08
N ASP A 177 -21.55 23.88 10.62
CA ASP A 177 -22.93 24.30 10.31
C ASP A 177 -23.89 23.75 11.38
N LYS A 178 -24.63 24.66 12.03
CA LYS A 178 -25.72 24.36 12.97
C LYS A 178 -27.03 25.06 12.60
N ASP A 179 -27.05 25.75 11.45
CA ASP A 179 -28.18 26.59 11.08
C ASP A 179 -29.32 25.75 10.49
N PRO A 180 -30.58 26.13 10.73
CA PRO A 180 -31.73 25.52 10.06
C PRO A 180 -31.69 25.80 8.56
N SER A 181 -32.50 25.07 7.79
CA SER A 181 -32.70 25.37 6.37
C SER A 181 -33.31 26.76 6.20
N ASP A 182 -32.91 27.49 5.15
CA ASP A 182 -33.40 28.85 4.83
C ASP A 182 -34.94 28.93 4.75
N THR A 183 -35.56 27.82 4.36
CA THR A 183 -37.01 27.64 4.38
C THR A 183 -37.34 26.29 4.99
N ILE A 184 -38.51 26.17 5.64
CA ILE A 184 -38.97 24.91 6.21
C ILE A 184 -39.04 23.86 5.08
N PRO A 185 -38.22 22.80 5.12
CA PRO A 185 -38.13 21.87 3.99
C PRO A 185 -39.46 21.17 3.81
N THR A 186 -39.88 20.95 2.56
CA THR A 186 -41.12 20.24 2.22
C THR A 186 -40.90 18.74 2.02
N SER A 187 -39.64 18.33 1.81
CA SER A 187 -39.24 16.94 1.60
C SER A 187 -38.33 16.47 2.71
N VAL A 188 -38.56 15.26 3.21
CA VAL A 188 -37.78 14.61 4.27
C VAL A 188 -36.36 14.31 3.79
N HIS A 189 -36.17 14.21 2.47
CA HIS A 189 -34.90 13.96 1.80
C HIS A 189 -33.98 15.19 1.77
N ARG A 190 -34.45 16.35 2.26
CA ARG A 190 -33.70 17.60 2.40
C ARG A 190 -33.77 18.15 3.82
N LEU A 191 -33.91 17.27 4.80
CA LEU A 191 -34.07 17.63 6.20
C LEU A 191 -32.71 17.81 6.88
N LYS A 192 -32.37 19.05 7.28
CA LYS A 192 -31.22 19.30 8.16
C LYS A 192 -31.58 18.97 9.61
N LEU A 193 -30.56 18.77 10.45
CA LEU A 193 -30.75 18.49 11.88
C LEU A 193 -31.49 19.60 12.63
N ALA A 194 -31.16 20.86 12.34
CA ALA A 194 -31.78 22.02 12.99
C ALA A 194 -33.25 22.23 12.60
N ASP A 195 -33.73 21.61 11.51
CA ASP A 195 -35.14 21.67 11.08
C ASP A 195 -36.06 20.81 11.94
N ILE A 196 -35.51 19.82 12.64
CA ILE A 196 -36.25 18.88 13.50
C ILE A 196 -36.69 19.60 14.77
N LYS A 197 -37.99 19.54 15.07
CA LYS A 197 -38.58 20.25 16.22
C LYS A 197 -39.20 19.32 17.25
N VAL A 198 -39.52 18.08 16.87
CA VAL A 198 -40.22 17.13 17.73
C VAL A 198 -39.52 15.78 17.69
N ILE A 199 -39.32 15.17 18.85
CA ILE A 199 -38.79 13.82 19.00
C ILE A 199 -39.78 12.94 19.76
N GLY A 200 -39.94 11.70 19.31
CA GLY A 200 -40.76 10.67 19.97
C GLY A 200 -40.13 9.29 19.85
N ALA A 201 -40.62 8.33 20.63
CA ALA A 201 -40.12 6.96 20.56
C ALA A 201 -41.19 5.91 20.88
N LEU A 202 -41.05 4.74 20.27
CA LEU A 202 -41.86 3.53 20.44
C LEU A 202 -40.92 2.35 20.74
N GLY A 203 -41.32 1.43 21.60
CA GLY A 203 -40.49 0.27 21.92
C GLY A 203 -40.79 -0.39 23.25
N ASP A 204 -39.78 -1.06 23.79
CA ASP A 204 -39.84 -1.82 25.03
C ASP A 204 -39.15 -1.13 26.22
N SER A 205 -38.69 -1.92 27.19
CA SER A 205 -38.00 -1.47 28.40
C SER A 205 -36.64 -0.81 28.12
N LEU A 206 -35.92 -1.18 27.06
CA LEU A 206 -34.68 -0.51 26.68
C LEU A 206 -34.97 0.90 26.15
N THR A 207 -36.01 1.06 25.35
CA THR A 207 -36.45 2.39 24.87
C THR A 207 -37.07 3.24 26.00
N ALA A 208 -37.64 2.62 27.03
CA ALA A 208 -38.13 3.31 28.24
C ALA A 208 -37.02 3.67 29.26
N GLY A 209 -35.80 3.15 29.10
CA GLY A 209 -34.68 3.39 30.03
C GLY A 209 -34.82 2.66 31.37
N ASN A 210 -35.39 1.44 31.38
CA ASN A 210 -35.49 0.63 32.59
C ASN A 210 -34.11 0.40 33.22
N GLY A 211 -33.97 0.77 34.51
CA GLY A 211 -32.73 0.56 35.25
C GLY A 211 -31.51 1.38 34.80
N ALA A 212 -31.66 2.28 33.82
CA ALA A 212 -30.53 3.04 33.26
C ALA A 212 -29.77 3.87 34.32
N GLY A 213 -30.50 4.45 35.29
CA GLY A 213 -29.92 5.21 36.40
C GLY A 213 -29.75 4.41 37.70
N SER A 214 -29.92 3.08 37.66
CA SER A 214 -29.86 2.26 38.87
C SER A 214 -28.43 2.05 39.33
N LYS A 215 -28.22 2.15 40.65
CA LYS A 215 -26.90 1.96 41.26
C LYS A 215 -26.49 0.47 41.22
N PRO A 216 -25.19 0.16 41.06
CA PRO A 216 -24.69 -1.21 41.07
C PRO A 216 -25.23 -2.02 42.27
N GLY A 217 -25.76 -3.21 42.00
CA GLY A 217 -26.34 -4.11 43.00
C GLY A 217 -27.79 -3.82 43.42
N ASN A 218 -28.41 -2.72 42.98
CA ASN A 218 -29.81 -2.40 43.31
C ASN A 218 -30.80 -3.01 42.30
N VAL A 219 -30.99 -4.33 42.35
CA VAL A 219 -31.81 -5.06 41.37
C VAL A 219 -33.28 -4.65 41.39
N LEU A 220 -33.83 -4.22 42.53
CA LEU A 220 -35.23 -3.80 42.63
C LEU A 220 -35.53 -2.49 41.87
N ASP A 221 -34.52 -1.63 41.74
CA ASP A 221 -34.65 -0.33 41.10
C ASP A 221 -34.61 -0.42 39.56
N VAL A 222 -34.27 -1.58 39.01
CA VAL A 222 -34.39 -1.85 37.56
C VAL A 222 -35.84 -1.73 37.06
N LEU A 223 -36.82 -1.93 37.95
CA LEU A 223 -38.23 -1.71 37.65
C LEU A 223 -38.58 -0.23 37.43
N THR A 224 -37.68 0.68 37.82
CA THR A 224 -37.78 2.12 37.57
C THR A 224 -37.42 2.42 36.11
N GLN A 225 -38.31 3.13 35.41
CA GLN A 225 -38.11 3.55 34.03
C GLN A 225 -37.49 4.96 34.01
N TYR A 226 -36.18 5.05 33.79
CA TYR A 226 -35.41 6.30 33.71
C TYR A 226 -35.51 6.91 32.32
N ARG A 227 -36.72 7.35 31.96
CA ARG A 227 -37.02 7.87 30.62
C ARG A 227 -36.15 9.05 30.22
N GLY A 228 -35.74 9.87 31.18
CA GLY A 228 -34.82 10.99 30.95
C GLY A 228 -33.41 10.59 30.50
N LEU A 229 -33.00 9.35 30.77
CA LEU A 229 -31.69 8.77 30.38
C LEU A 229 -31.79 7.84 29.16
N SER A 230 -32.98 7.67 28.57
CA SER A 230 -33.16 6.79 27.42
C SER A 230 -32.37 7.31 26.21
N TRP A 231 -31.55 6.42 25.63
CA TRP A 231 -30.70 6.71 24.48
C TRP A 231 -31.41 7.39 23.30
N SER A 232 -32.66 7.02 23.02
CA SER A 232 -33.40 7.47 21.83
C SER A 232 -34.32 8.66 22.08
N ALA A 233 -34.73 8.94 23.32
CA ALA A 233 -35.72 9.98 23.63
C ALA A 233 -35.57 10.70 24.98
N GLY A 234 -34.56 10.39 25.78
CA GLY A 234 -34.30 11.06 27.06
C GLY A 234 -33.63 12.43 26.90
N GLY A 235 -34.01 13.42 27.70
CA GLY A 235 -33.41 14.76 27.67
C GLY A 235 -33.05 15.31 29.05
N ASP A 236 -32.72 14.43 30.01
CA ASP A 236 -32.16 14.88 31.28
C ASP A 236 -30.78 15.51 31.05
N GLN A 237 -30.50 16.58 31.80
CA GLN A 237 -29.24 17.33 31.76
C GLN A 237 -28.90 17.87 30.36
N ASN A 238 -27.62 17.83 29.96
CA ASN A 238 -27.09 18.33 28.68
C ASN A 238 -26.09 17.34 28.08
N LEU A 239 -25.64 17.58 26.84
CA LEU A 239 -24.75 16.66 26.14
C LEU A 239 -23.40 16.45 26.87
N SER A 240 -22.90 17.46 27.59
CA SER A 240 -21.67 17.36 28.37
C SER A 240 -21.77 16.44 29.60
N SER A 241 -22.96 15.91 29.91
CA SER A 241 -23.18 15.04 31.08
C SER A 241 -23.92 13.74 30.73
N VAL A 242 -24.89 13.81 29.81
CA VAL A 242 -25.75 12.68 29.43
C VAL A 242 -25.90 12.68 27.91
N ILE A 243 -25.27 11.73 27.23
CA ILE A 243 -25.42 11.54 25.77
C ILE A 243 -26.73 10.78 25.49
N THR A 244 -27.66 11.45 24.83
CA THR A 244 -28.89 10.89 24.28
C THR A 244 -29.17 11.58 22.94
N LEU A 245 -29.97 10.95 22.06
CA LEU A 245 -30.33 11.57 20.80
C LEU A 245 -30.95 12.98 20.95
N PRO A 246 -31.90 13.23 21.88
CA PRO A 246 -32.39 14.59 22.11
C PRO A 246 -31.32 15.59 22.57
N ASN A 247 -30.39 15.18 23.42
CA ASN A 247 -29.33 16.08 23.89
C ASN A 247 -28.33 16.41 22.78
N ILE A 248 -28.09 15.51 21.82
CA ILE A 248 -27.30 15.80 20.61
C ILE A 248 -28.08 16.76 19.69
N LEU A 249 -29.36 16.48 19.40
CA LEU A 249 -30.19 17.32 18.54
C LEU A 249 -30.37 18.75 19.08
N ARG A 250 -30.39 18.92 20.41
CA ARG A 250 -30.49 20.23 21.07
C ARG A 250 -29.27 21.13 20.85
N GLU A 251 -28.13 20.58 20.43
CA GLU A 251 -26.97 21.36 19.98
C GLU A 251 -27.24 22.08 18.64
N PHE A 252 -28.19 21.59 17.85
CA PHE A 252 -28.61 22.17 16.56
C PHE A 252 -29.93 22.95 16.70
N ASN A 253 -30.89 22.40 17.45
CA ASN A 253 -32.14 23.08 17.75
C ASN A 253 -32.44 23.05 19.27
N PRO A 254 -32.06 24.11 20.01
CA PRO A 254 -32.33 24.21 21.45
C PRO A 254 -33.83 24.19 21.81
N SER A 255 -34.72 24.42 20.84
CA SER A 255 -36.19 24.44 21.02
C SER A 255 -36.86 23.09 20.75
N LEU A 256 -36.09 21.99 20.64
CA LEU A 256 -36.61 20.64 20.46
C LEU A 256 -37.65 20.28 21.53
N LYS A 257 -38.72 19.60 21.15
CA LYS A 257 -39.85 19.20 22.03
C LYS A 257 -40.08 17.69 21.99
N GLY A 258 -40.75 17.17 23.00
CA GLY A 258 -41.25 15.78 23.00
C GLY A 258 -40.34 14.75 23.68
N PHE A 259 -39.09 15.11 23.99
CA PHE A 259 -38.19 14.27 24.77
C PHE A 259 -38.69 14.05 26.20
N SER A 260 -38.40 12.88 26.77
CA SER A 260 -38.76 12.51 28.13
C SER A 260 -37.75 13.00 29.17
N VAL A 261 -38.21 13.22 30.40
CA VAL A 261 -37.36 13.67 31.54
C VAL A 261 -37.64 12.88 32.81
N GLY A 262 -36.65 12.71 33.67
CA GLY A 262 -36.73 11.98 34.93
C GLY A 262 -37.25 10.55 34.78
N THR A 263 -37.98 10.09 35.79
CA THR A 263 -38.55 8.73 35.86
C THR A 263 -40.07 8.71 35.68
N GLY A 264 -40.61 7.62 35.13
CA GLY A 264 -42.06 7.41 35.03
C GLY A 264 -42.47 6.39 33.96
N LYS A 265 -43.73 5.95 34.00
CA LYS A 265 -44.35 5.09 32.96
C LYS A 265 -44.75 5.91 31.73
N GLU A 266 -45.16 5.26 30.65
CA GLU A 266 -45.59 5.90 29.38
C GLU A 266 -46.78 6.84 29.57
N SER A 267 -47.58 6.59 30.61
CA SER A 267 -48.72 7.40 31.05
C SER A 267 -48.35 8.57 31.96
N SER A 268 -47.09 8.68 32.37
CA SER A 268 -46.64 9.77 33.23
C SER A 268 -46.45 11.05 32.39
N PRO A 269 -46.80 12.24 32.92
CA PRO A 269 -46.62 13.50 32.18
C PRO A 269 -45.17 13.74 31.70
N ARG A 270 -44.18 13.20 32.41
CA ARG A 270 -42.75 13.33 32.09
C ARG A 270 -42.27 12.41 30.98
N ALA A 271 -43.10 11.45 30.53
CA ALA A 271 -42.78 10.59 29.40
C ALA A 271 -42.90 11.34 28.06
N PHE A 272 -43.67 12.44 28.02
CA PHE A 272 -43.91 13.22 26.80
C PHE A 272 -44.26 12.33 25.60
N LEU A 273 -43.42 12.28 24.57
CA LEU A 273 -43.66 11.49 23.36
C LEU A 273 -42.85 10.16 23.33
N ASN A 274 -42.16 9.80 24.41
CA ASN A 274 -41.63 8.45 24.56
C ASN A 274 -42.76 7.54 25.07
N GLN A 275 -43.34 6.75 24.16
CA GLN A 275 -44.46 5.85 24.41
C GLN A 275 -44.04 4.37 24.49
N ALA A 276 -42.74 4.10 24.62
CA ALA A 276 -42.23 2.75 24.86
C ALA A 276 -42.75 2.19 26.20
N VAL A 277 -43.05 0.88 26.22
CA VAL A 277 -43.67 0.19 27.36
C VAL A 277 -42.80 -0.98 27.79
N ALA A 278 -42.40 -1.02 29.06
CA ALA A 278 -41.59 -2.12 29.58
C ALA A 278 -42.30 -3.48 29.42
N GLY A 279 -41.59 -4.47 28.88
CA GLY A 279 -42.11 -5.81 28.58
C GLY A 279 -42.94 -5.90 27.30
N ALA A 280 -43.05 -4.84 26.51
CA ALA A 280 -43.77 -4.86 25.25
C ALA A 280 -43.09 -5.73 24.18
N ARG A 281 -43.92 -6.27 23.29
CA ARG A 281 -43.51 -7.05 22.12
C ARG A 281 -43.92 -6.34 20.84
N ALA A 282 -43.56 -6.88 19.68
CA ALA A 282 -43.92 -6.26 18.40
C ALA A 282 -45.45 -6.05 18.25
N GLU A 283 -46.27 -6.96 18.77
CA GLU A 283 -47.75 -6.86 18.73
C GLU A 283 -48.34 -5.67 19.48
N ASP A 284 -47.61 -5.08 20.43
CA ASP A 284 -48.06 -3.93 21.22
C ASP A 284 -47.79 -2.58 20.52
N LEU A 285 -46.90 -2.56 19.52
CA LEU A 285 -46.49 -1.33 18.82
C LEU A 285 -47.65 -0.53 18.21
N PRO A 286 -48.70 -1.14 17.62
CA PRO A 286 -49.82 -0.38 17.06
C PRO A 286 -50.54 0.49 18.10
N VAL A 287 -50.67 0.00 19.35
CA VAL A 287 -51.28 0.77 20.44
C VAL A 287 -50.37 1.92 20.85
N GLN A 288 -49.05 1.70 20.93
CA GLN A 288 -48.10 2.77 21.21
C GLN A 288 -48.10 3.84 20.12
N ALA A 289 -48.13 3.45 18.84
CA ALA A 289 -48.18 4.35 17.69
C ALA A 289 -49.45 5.21 17.71
N ARG A 290 -50.62 4.61 17.96
CA ARG A 290 -51.88 5.34 18.11
C ARG A 290 -51.81 6.40 19.21
N ARG A 291 -51.33 6.00 20.38
CA ARG A 291 -51.18 6.88 21.52
C ARG A 291 -50.21 8.04 21.24
N LEU A 292 -49.08 7.76 20.58
CA LEU A 292 -48.12 8.78 20.16
C LEU A 292 -48.76 9.81 19.23
N VAL A 293 -49.53 9.36 18.22
CA VAL A 293 -50.25 10.24 17.30
C VAL A 293 -51.26 11.13 18.03
N ASP A 294 -52.07 10.55 18.93
CA ASP A 294 -53.07 11.29 19.72
C ASP A 294 -52.41 12.35 20.62
N LEU A 295 -51.29 12.01 21.25
CA LEU A 295 -50.52 12.95 22.07
C LEU A 295 -49.96 14.10 21.24
N MET A 296 -49.43 13.84 20.04
CA MET A 296 -48.92 14.89 19.16
C MET A 296 -50.05 15.80 18.63
N LYS A 297 -51.22 15.24 18.30
CA LYS A 297 -52.40 16.02 17.84
C LYS A 297 -52.99 16.90 18.95
N ASN A 298 -52.97 16.43 20.19
CA ASN A 298 -53.55 17.14 21.34
C ASN A 298 -52.57 18.11 22.02
N ASN A 299 -51.29 18.11 21.64
CA ASN A 299 -50.28 18.98 22.23
C ASN A 299 -50.24 20.34 21.52
N THR A 300 -50.74 21.38 22.17
CA THR A 300 -50.77 22.75 21.63
C THR A 300 -49.39 23.35 21.36
N ASN A 301 -48.31 22.77 21.92
CA ASN A 301 -46.94 23.20 21.67
C ASN A 301 -46.31 22.53 20.44
N VAL A 302 -46.97 21.56 19.80
CA VAL A 302 -46.52 20.89 18.58
C VAL A 302 -47.42 21.32 17.43
N ASN A 303 -46.86 21.93 16.39
CA ASN A 303 -47.61 22.09 15.15
C ASN A 303 -47.62 20.76 14.42
N PHE A 304 -48.68 19.98 14.65
CA PHE A 304 -48.79 18.62 14.12
C PHE A 304 -48.65 18.55 12.60
N GLN A 305 -48.99 19.60 11.85
CA GLN A 305 -48.89 19.61 10.38
C GLN A 305 -47.51 20.07 9.89
N GLU A 306 -46.94 21.11 10.50
CA GLU A 306 -45.76 21.80 9.94
C GLU A 306 -44.43 21.46 10.61
N ASP A 307 -44.43 20.99 11.86
CA ASP A 307 -43.17 20.72 12.57
C ASP A 307 -42.58 19.38 12.12
N TRP A 308 -41.29 19.33 11.77
CA TRP A 308 -40.62 18.06 11.48
C TRP A 308 -40.45 17.21 12.73
N LYS A 309 -40.84 15.94 12.64
CA LYS A 309 -40.74 14.95 13.73
C LYS A 309 -39.70 13.89 13.40
N ILE A 310 -38.93 13.48 14.41
CA ILE A 310 -38.13 12.27 14.37
C ILE A 310 -38.69 11.25 15.37
N ILE A 311 -38.92 10.02 14.90
CA ILE A 311 -39.54 8.97 15.72
C ILE A 311 -38.64 7.74 15.70
N THR A 312 -38.18 7.30 16.87
CA THR A 312 -37.34 6.09 16.98
C THR A 312 -38.16 4.89 17.44
N LEU A 313 -38.11 3.80 16.67
CA LEU A 313 -38.78 2.53 16.96
C LEU A 313 -37.71 1.46 17.17
N PHE A 314 -37.72 0.84 18.36
CA PHE A 314 -36.84 -0.29 18.69
C PHE A 314 -37.59 -1.31 19.56
N ILE A 315 -37.67 -2.56 19.10
CA ILE A 315 -38.46 -3.64 19.68
C ILE A 315 -37.83 -5.01 19.36
N GLY A 316 -38.27 -6.07 20.04
CA GLY A 316 -37.98 -7.45 19.64
C GLY A 316 -37.16 -8.27 20.62
N GLY A 317 -36.60 -7.63 21.66
CA GLY A 317 -35.89 -8.37 22.71
C GLY A 317 -36.80 -9.35 23.45
N ASN A 318 -38.00 -8.91 23.84
CA ASN A 318 -38.99 -9.76 24.50
C ASN A 318 -39.54 -10.85 23.58
N ASP A 319 -39.80 -10.54 22.30
CA ASP A 319 -40.22 -11.52 21.29
C ASP A 319 -39.19 -12.66 21.14
N LEU A 320 -37.89 -12.32 21.10
CA LEU A 320 -36.80 -13.31 21.05
C LEU A 320 -36.63 -14.08 22.36
N CYS A 321 -36.77 -13.42 23.50
CA CYS A 321 -36.70 -14.08 24.81
C CYS A 321 -37.82 -15.10 25.04
N ASP A 322 -39.00 -14.89 24.43
CA ASP A 322 -40.18 -15.75 24.52
C ASP A 322 -40.34 -16.69 23.29
N PHE A 323 -39.50 -16.57 22.26
CA PHE A 323 -39.63 -17.32 20.99
C PHE A 323 -39.77 -18.84 21.20
N CYS A 324 -39.01 -19.41 22.14
CA CYS A 324 -39.03 -20.84 22.43
C CYS A 324 -40.33 -21.31 23.11
N ASP A 325 -41.13 -20.40 23.68
CA ASP A 325 -42.40 -20.74 24.33
C ASP A 325 -43.53 -20.88 23.29
N ASP A 326 -43.50 -20.11 22.20
CA ASP A 326 -44.42 -20.22 21.06
C ASP A 326 -43.77 -19.72 19.76
N THR A 327 -43.18 -20.65 19.01
CA THR A 327 -42.43 -20.36 17.77
C THR A 327 -43.32 -19.87 16.62
N VAL A 328 -44.64 -20.07 16.70
CA VAL A 328 -45.60 -19.62 15.70
C VAL A 328 -46.02 -18.19 16.00
N HIS A 329 -46.37 -17.90 17.25
CA HIS A 329 -46.78 -16.58 17.67
C HIS A 329 -45.64 -15.56 17.49
N TYR A 330 -44.42 -15.89 17.95
CA TYR A 330 -43.21 -15.08 17.78
C TYR A 330 -42.44 -15.41 16.49
N SER A 331 -43.11 -15.88 15.45
CA SER A 331 -42.47 -16.13 14.16
C SER A 331 -41.93 -14.82 13.52
N PRO A 332 -40.86 -14.88 12.71
CA PRO A 332 -40.36 -13.71 11.98
C PRO A 332 -41.41 -13.01 11.14
N GLU A 333 -42.37 -13.76 10.60
CA GLU A 333 -43.50 -13.24 9.82
C GLU A 333 -44.44 -12.38 10.67
N ASN A 334 -44.86 -12.88 11.84
CA ASN A 334 -45.72 -12.13 12.76
C ASN A 334 -45.01 -10.91 13.35
N PHE A 335 -43.73 -11.05 13.69
CA PHE A 335 -42.90 -9.95 14.19
C PHE A 335 -42.90 -8.76 13.23
N VAL A 336 -42.55 -9.00 11.97
CA VAL A 336 -42.49 -7.93 10.95
C VAL A 336 -43.88 -7.43 10.57
N ALA A 337 -44.91 -8.30 10.53
CA ALA A 337 -46.28 -7.86 10.28
C ALA A 337 -46.79 -6.89 11.36
N ASN A 338 -46.42 -7.10 12.62
CA ASN A 338 -46.82 -6.23 13.72
C ASN A 338 -46.06 -4.89 13.71
N ILE A 339 -44.76 -4.88 13.37
CA ILE A 339 -44.01 -3.64 13.10
C ILE A 339 -44.68 -2.88 11.94
N GLY A 340 -45.05 -3.58 10.87
CA GLY A 340 -45.75 -3.02 9.71
C GLY A 340 -47.01 -2.27 10.10
N LYS A 341 -47.89 -2.87 10.92
CA LYS A 341 -49.11 -2.23 11.42
C LYS A 341 -48.86 -0.90 12.13
N ALA A 342 -47.79 -0.80 12.92
CA ALA A 342 -47.44 0.43 13.63
C ALA A 342 -46.92 1.50 12.66
N LEU A 343 -46.06 1.13 11.72
CA LEU A 343 -45.55 2.03 10.68
C LEU A 343 -46.66 2.49 9.74
N ASP A 344 -47.64 1.64 9.41
CA ASP A 344 -48.83 2.01 8.63
C ASP A 344 -49.63 3.12 9.29
N ILE A 345 -49.81 3.06 10.62
CA ILE A 345 -50.48 4.13 11.40
C ILE A 345 -49.69 5.44 11.31
N LEU A 346 -48.36 5.38 11.48
CA LEU A 346 -47.51 6.57 11.38
C LEU A 346 -47.53 7.16 9.97
N HIS A 347 -47.37 6.32 8.94
CA HIS A 347 -47.38 6.72 7.54
C HIS A 347 -48.73 7.27 7.10
N ALA A 348 -49.84 6.75 7.61
CA ALA A 348 -51.18 7.25 7.27
C ALA A 348 -51.48 8.62 7.92
N GLU A 349 -50.97 8.90 9.12
CA GLU A 349 -51.47 10.01 9.93
C GLU A 349 -50.47 11.08 10.32
N VAL A 350 -49.17 10.78 10.30
CA VAL A 350 -48.13 11.73 10.73
C VAL A 350 -47.51 12.37 9.48
N PRO A 351 -47.70 13.69 9.29
CA PRO A 351 -46.99 14.43 8.24
C PRO A 351 -45.61 14.84 8.73
N ARG A 352 -44.68 15.09 7.80
CA ARG A 352 -43.33 15.59 8.06
C ARG A 352 -42.57 14.76 9.10
N ALA A 353 -42.35 13.47 8.83
CA ALA A 353 -41.71 12.57 9.78
C ALA A 353 -40.56 11.75 9.18
N PHE A 354 -39.45 11.70 9.92
CA PHE A 354 -38.36 10.76 9.72
C PHE A 354 -38.46 9.67 10.79
N VAL A 355 -38.60 8.41 10.39
CA VAL A 355 -38.71 7.29 11.34
C VAL A 355 -37.42 6.47 11.34
N ASN A 356 -36.74 6.41 12.49
CA ASN A 356 -35.66 5.47 12.75
C ASN A 356 -36.24 4.11 13.11
N LEU A 357 -36.04 3.10 12.26
CA LEU A 357 -36.36 1.70 12.58
C LEU A 357 -35.06 0.98 12.94
N VAL A 358 -34.80 0.81 14.23
CA VAL A 358 -33.54 0.21 14.69
C VAL A 358 -33.68 -1.32 14.70
N LYS A 359 -32.72 -2.03 14.07
CA LYS A 359 -32.74 -3.49 14.04
C LYS A 359 -32.59 -4.06 15.45
N VAL A 360 -33.28 -5.17 15.72
CA VAL A 360 -33.12 -5.91 16.97
C VAL A 360 -31.67 -6.40 17.10
N LEU A 361 -31.13 -6.33 18.32
CA LEU A 361 -29.77 -6.76 18.59
C LEU A 361 -29.58 -8.27 18.41
N GLU A 362 -28.33 -8.69 18.20
CA GLU A 362 -27.95 -10.10 18.30
C GLU A 362 -27.99 -10.54 19.78
N ILE A 363 -29.05 -11.26 20.16
CA ILE A 363 -29.37 -11.52 21.58
C ILE A 363 -28.49 -12.61 22.20
N ILE A 364 -27.79 -13.41 21.38
CA ILE A 364 -27.02 -14.58 21.84
C ILE A 364 -25.84 -14.19 22.74
N ASN A 365 -25.28 -12.99 22.54
CA ASN A 365 -24.10 -12.50 23.27
C ASN A 365 -24.38 -12.32 24.77
N LEU A 366 -25.65 -12.25 25.17
CA LEU A 366 -26.06 -12.28 26.59
C LEU A 366 -25.55 -13.54 27.33
N ARG A 367 -25.34 -14.65 26.62
CA ARG A 367 -24.82 -15.89 27.21
C ARG A 367 -23.44 -15.71 27.83
N GLU A 368 -22.60 -14.85 27.28
CA GLU A 368 -21.25 -14.60 27.80
C GLU A 368 -21.28 -14.05 29.23
N LEU A 369 -22.18 -13.10 29.47
CA LEU A 369 -22.39 -12.49 30.79
C LEU A 369 -22.98 -13.49 31.81
N TYR A 370 -23.81 -14.44 31.33
CA TYR A 370 -24.44 -15.46 32.16
C TYR A 370 -23.48 -16.60 32.53
N GLN A 371 -22.68 -17.07 31.57
CA GLN A 371 -21.80 -18.23 31.69
C GLN A 371 -20.52 -17.91 32.48
N ASP A 372 -19.97 -16.70 32.36
CA ASP A 372 -18.76 -16.33 33.09
C ASP A 372 -19.04 -16.21 34.59
N LYS A 373 -18.33 -17.01 35.41
CA LYS A 373 -18.51 -17.08 36.87
C LYS A 373 -17.88 -15.91 37.61
N ASN A 374 -16.94 -15.21 36.98
CA ASN A 374 -16.20 -14.10 37.57
C ASN A 374 -16.96 -12.78 37.47
N VAL A 375 -18.03 -12.73 36.66
CA VAL A 375 -18.92 -11.57 36.54
C VAL A 375 -20.07 -11.67 37.55
N SER A 376 -20.30 -10.58 38.30
CA SER A 376 -21.35 -10.49 39.31
C SER A 376 -22.71 -10.15 38.68
N CYS A 377 -23.47 -11.18 38.30
CA CYS A 377 -24.82 -11.03 37.76
C CYS A 377 -25.85 -11.91 38.49
N PRO A 378 -27.11 -11.44 38.67
CA PRO A 378 -28.16 -12.23 39.30
C PRO A 378 -28.69 -13.31 38.34
N ARG A 379 -27.96 -14.42 38.21
CA ARG A 379 -28.20 -15.49 37.21
C ARG A 379 -29.64 -16.01 37.17
N LEU A 380 -30.30 -16.16 38.31
CA LEU A 380 -31.71 -16.60 38.35
C LEU A 380 -32.66 -15.58 37.73
N ILE A 381 -32.43 -14.29 37.96
CA ILE A 381 -33.24 -13.21 37.41
C ILE A 381 -32.97 -13.10 35.91
N LEU A 382 -31.70 -13.06 35.52
CA LEU A 382 -31.26 -12.99 34.13
C LEU A 382 -31.83 -14.16 33.29
N ARG A 383 -31.76 -15.40 33.81
CA ARG A 383 -32.34 -16.59 33.17
C ARG A 383 -33.86 -16.55 33.04
N ASN A 384 -34.56 -15.88 33.96
CA ASN A 384 -36.01 -15.74 33.91
C ASN A 384 -36.46 -14.62 32.95
N LEU A 385 -35.64 -13.58 32.78
CA LEU A 385 -35.92 -12.48 31.84
C LEU A 385 -35.75 -12.93 30.38
N CYS A 386 -34.77 -13.79 30.09
CA CYS A 386 -34.54 -14.28 28.73
C CYS A 386 -34.35 -15.81 28.67
N PRO A 387 -35.43 -16.58 28.89
CA PRO A 387 -35.34 -18.02 29.02
C PRO A 387 -34.88 -18.72 27.74
N CYS A 388 -35.35 -18.28 26.56
CA CYS A 388 -34.99 -18.89 25.28
C CYS A 388 -33.48 -18.79 24.98
N VAL A 389 -32.83 -17.72 25.45
CA VAL A 389 -31.37 -17.53 25.29
C VAL A 389 -30.57 -18.32 26.32
N LEU A 390 -31.06 -18.50 27.55
CA LEU A 390 -30.22 -18.90 28.69
C LEU A 390 -30.56 -20.26 29.32
N LYS A 391 -31.74 -20.84 29.04
CA LYS A 391 -32.14 -22.13 29.63
C LYS A 391 -31.48 -23.34 28.96
N PHE A 392 -31.20 -23.25 27.66
CA PHE A 392 -30.76 -24.38 26.84
C PHE A 392 -29.23 -24.42 26.66
N ASP A 393 -28.70 -25.63 26.43
CA ASP A 393 -27.27 -25.87 26.18
C ASP A 393 -26.84 -25.37 24.79
N ASP A 394 -25.54 -25.12 24.59
CA ASP A 394 -24.99 -24.50 23.36
C ASP A 394 -25.32 -25.27 22.07
N ASN A 395 -25.53 -26.60 22.15
CA ASN A 395 -25.84 -27.47 21.01
C ASN A 395 -27.33 -27.85 20.90
N SER A 396 -28.22 -27.15 21.61
CA SER A 396 -29.65 -27.43 21.57
C SER A 396 -30.32 -26.97 20.28
N THR A 397 -31.37 -27.68 19.88
CA THR A 397 -32.19 -27.34 18.70
C THR A 397 -32.92 -26.00 18.89
N GLU A 398 -33.31 -25.69 20.12
CA GLU A 398 -34.03 -24.49 20.51
C GLU A 398 -33.14 -23.25 20.36
N LEU A 399 -31.88 -23.34 20.80
CA LEU A 399 -30.93 -22.24 20.65
C LEU A 399 -30.57 -21.99 19.17
N ALA A 400 -30.38 -23.07 18.39
CA ALA A 400 -30.15 -22.95 16.95
C ALA A 400 -31.34 -22.28 16.24
N ALA A 401 -32.58 -22.68 16.57
CA ALA A 401 -33.79 -22.08 16.04
C ALA A 401 -33.93 -20.59 16.44
N LEU A 402 -33.54 -20.23 17.67
CA LEU A 402 -33.53 -18.84 18.13
C LEU A 402 -32.52 -17.99 17.34
N ILE A 403 -31.30 -18.48 17.13
CA ILE A 403 -30.26 -17.78 16.35
C ILE A 403 -30.78 -17.52 14.92
N GLU A 404 -31.41 -18.53 14.31
CA GLU A 404 -32.02 -18.39 12.99
C GLU A 404 -33.19 -17.39 13.00
N ALA A 405 -34.04 -17.42 14.03
CA ALA A 405 -35.14 -16.47 14.19
C ALA A 405 -34.65 -15.03 14.36
N ASN A 406 -33.63 -14.79 15.18
CA ASN A 406 -33.02 -13.47 15.38
C ASN A 406 -32.47 -12.90 14.06
N LYS A 407 -31.78 -13.74 13.28
CA LYS A 407 -31.29 -13.36 11.95
C LYS A 407 -32.44 -13.02 11.00
N LYS A 408 -33.48 -13.86 10.95
CA LYS A 408 -34.68 -13.62 10.13
C LYS A 408 -35.45 -12.37 10.55
N TYR A 409 -35.50 -12.03 11.84
CA TYR A 409 -36.07 -10.77 12.32
C TYR A 409 -35.31 -9.58 11.73
N GLN A 410 -33.98 -9.60 11.77
CA GLN A 410 -33.13 -8.54 11.23
C GLN A 410 -33.24 -8.43 9.70
N GLU A 411 -33.28 -9.55 8.99
CA GLU A 411 -33.43 -9.61 7.52
C GLU A 411 -34.81 -9.09 7.08
N ARG A 412 -35.90 -9.67 7.59
CA ARG A 412 -37.26 -9.29 7.19
C ARG A 412 -37.63 -7.86 7.61
N THR A 413 -37.07 -7.35 8.71
CA THR A 413 -37.21 -5.92 9.09
C THR A 413 -36.58 -5.00 8.04
N HIS A 414 -35.46 -5.42 7.46
CA HIS A 414 -34.82 -4.69 6.37
C HIS A 414 -35.67 -4.73 5.10
N GLU A 415 -36.11 -5.93 4.69
CA GLU A 415 -36.96 -6.14 3.52
C GLU A 415 -38.26 -5.32 3.57
N LEU A 416 -38.89 -5.22 4.75
CA LEU A 416 -40.10 -4.44 4.95
C LEU A 416 -39.92 -2.98 4.50
N VAL A 417 -38.79 -2.38 4.84
CA VAL A 417 -38.51 -0.98 4.49
C VAL A 417 -37.96 -0.84 3.07
N GLU A 418 -37.06 -1.74 2.65
CA GLU A 418 -36.49 -1.74 1.29
C GLU A 418 -37.54 -1.94 0.18
N SER A 419 -38.70 -2.50 0.52
CA SER A 419 -39.84 -2.57 -0.39
C SER A 419 -40.30 -1.20 -0.94
N GLY A 420 -39.90 -0.10 -0.29
CA GLY A 420 -40.28 1.27 -0.64
C GLY A 420 -41.70 1.64 -0.20
N GLN A 421 -42.40 0.77 0.55
CA GLN A 421 -43.80 0.96 0.92
C GLN A 421 -44.08 2.24 1.73
N TYR A 422 -43.06 2.80 2.40
CA TYR A 422 -43.17 4.01 3.21
C TYR A 422 -42.56 5.26 2.57
N ASP A 423 -41.99 5.17 1.36
CA ASP A 423 -41.40 6.30 0.63
C ASP A 423 -42.37 6.88 -0.43
N THR A 424 -43.68 6.63 -0.26
CA THR A 424 -44.74 7.05 -1.19
C THR A 424 -45.10 8.53 -1.09
N ARG A 425 -44.58 9.24 -0.07
CA ARG A 425 -44.78 10.67 0.16
C ARG A 425 -43.42 11.37 0.26
N GLU A 426 -43.39 12.66 -0.08
CA GLU A 426 -42.16 13.46 0.07
C GLU A 426 -41.87 13.85 1.52
N ASP A 427 -42.90 13.89 2.37
CA ASP A 427 -42.78 14.36 3.75
C ASP A 427 -42.64 13.23 4.78
N PHE A 428 -42.44 11.99 4.35
CA PHE A 428 -42.33 10.84 5.25
C PHE A 428 -41.37 9.80 4.71
N THR A 429 -40.55 9.22 5.60
CA THR A 429 -39.69 8.08 5.27
C THR A 429 -39.43 7.23 6.51
N VAL A 430 -39.15 5.94 6.30
CA VAL A 430 -38.65 5.03 7.32
C VAL A 430 -37.26 4.60 6.92
N VAL A 431 -36.29 4.74 7.83
CA VAL A 431 -34.89 4.37 7.58
C VAL A 431 -34.44 3.34 8.61
N VAL A 432 -33.91 2.22 8.11
CA VAL A 432 -33.36 1.16 8.96
C VAL A 432 -32.01 1.60 9.52
N GLN A 433 -31.82 1.44 10.84
CA GLN A 433 -30.57 1.70 11.54
C GLN A 433 -29.97 0.37 12.03
N PRO A 434 -28.93 -0.17 11.36
CA PRO A 434 -28.45 -1.53 11.59
C PRO A 434 -27.31 -1.63 12.61
N PHE A 435 -26.97 -0.57 13.35
CA PHE A 435 -25.82 -0.57 14.26
C PHE A 435 -25.90 -1.58 15.42
N PHE A 436 -27.09 -2.16 15.68
CA PHE A 436 -27.29 -3.27 16.61
C PHE A 436 -27.25 -4.66 15.95
N GLU A 437 -27.11 -4.76 14.62
CA GLU A 437 -27.14 -6.02 13.88
C GLU A 437 -26.07 -7.00 14.36
N LYS A 438 -24.87 -6.48 14.64
CA LYS A 438 -23.75 -7.20 15.27
C LYS A 438 -23.18 -6.35 16.41
N VAL A 439 -23.33 -6.81 17.65
CA VAL A 439 -22.76 -6.13 18.82
C VAL A 439 -22.07 -7.14 19.72
N ASP A 440 -20.75 -7.05 19.74
CA ASP A 440 -19.91 -7.88 20.61
C ASP A 440 -20.12 -7.49 22.09
N MET A 441 -20.01 -8.48 22.98
CA MET A 441 -20.04 -8.25 24.43
C MET A 441 -18.83 -7.41 24.85
N PRO A 442 -19.02 -6.17 25.38
CA PRO A 442 -17.90 -5.35 25.82
C PRO A 442 -17.08 -6.06 26.89
N LYS A 443 -15.75 -5.98 26.80
CA LYS A 443 -14.82 -6.60 27.74
C LYS A 443 -14.13 -5.59 28.64
N THR A 444 -13.84 -6.00 29.87
CA THR A 444 -12.91 -5.29 30.75
C THR A 444 -11.47 -5.50 30.27
N PRO A 445 -10.48 -4.73 30.75
CA PRO A 445 -9.07 -4.96 30.42
C PRO A 445 -8.56 -6.38 30.72
N GLU A 446 -9.23 -7.09 31.63
CA GLU A 446 -8.96 -8.49 31.98
C GLU A 446 -9.60 -9.50 31.02
N GLY A 447 -10.33 -9.04 30.00
CA GLY A 447 -11.01 -9.87 29.01
C GLY A 447 -12.35 -10.45 29.48
N LEU A 448 -12.88 -10.01 30.63
CA LEU A 448 -14.17 -10.46 31.17
C LEU A 448 -15.32 -9.61 30.60
N PRO A 449 -16.55 -10.14 30.45
CA PRO A 449 -17.72 -9.32 30.13
C PRO A 449 -17.88 -8.14 31.12
N ASP A 450 -17.93 -6.91 30.59
CA ASP A 450 -18.03 -5.68 31.39
C ASP A 450 -19.49 -5.42 31.77
N SER A 451 -19.86 -5.83 33.00
CA SER A 451 -21.20 -5.62 33.53
C SER A 451 -21.56 -4.15 33.77
N SER A 452 -20.62 -3.19 33.65
CA SER A 452 -20.92 -1.75 33.79
C SER A 452 -21.79 -1.21 32.64
N PHE A 453 -21.87 -1.91 31.51
CA PHE A 453 -22.79 -1.58 30.41
C PHE A 453 -24.24 -2.00 30.70
N PHE A 454 -24.49 -2.76 31.76
CA PHE A 454 -25.81 -3.28 32.10
C PHE A 454 -26.31 -2.71 33.43
N ALA A 455 -27.62 -2.61 33.57
CA ALA A 455 -28.28 -2.36 34.84
C ALA A 455 -28.04 -3.54 35.80
N PRO A 456 -28.34 -3.41 37.10
CA PRO A 456 -28.06 -4.46 38.09
C PRO A 456 -28.69 -5.84 37.84
N ASP A 457 -29.64 -5.96 36.92
CA ASP A 457 -30.21 -7.25 36.49
C ASP A 457 -29.38 -7.96 35.41
N CYS A 458 -28.33 -7.32 34.91
CA CYS A 458 -27.45 -7.82 33.86
C CYS A 458 -28.17 -8.10 32.53
N PHE A 459 -29.27 -7.37 32.26
CA PHE A 459 -30.07 -7.51 31.05
C PHE A 459 -30.35 -6.15 30.42
N HIS A 460 -30.91 -5.21 31.18
CA HIS A 460 -31.20 -3.87 30.67
C HIS A 460 -29.91 -3.03 30.55
N PHE A 461 -29.91 -2.03 29.69
CA PHE A 461 -28.76 -1.13 29.51
C PHE A 461 -28.59 -0.20 30.72
N SER A 462 -27.34 0.00 31.14
CA SER A 462 -26.99 1.09 32.05
C SER A 462 -26.97 2.43 31.31
N SER A 463 -26.80 3.53 32.05
CA SER A 463 -26.57 4.86 31.46
C SER A 463 -25.40 4.87 30.46
N LYS A 464 -24.36 4.05 30.69
CA LYS A 464 -23.21 3.90 29.80
C LYS A 464 -23.61 3.29 28.46
N ALA A 465 -24.29 2.15 28.46
CA ALA A 465 -24.76 1.55 27.21
C ALA A 465 -25.78 2.44 26.47
N HIS A 466 -26.62 3.18 27.20
CA HIS A 466 -27.50 4.17 26.60
C HIS A 466 -26.73 5.30 25.89
N ALA A 467 -25.65 5.80 26.47
CA ALA A 467 -24.80 6.81 25.84
C ALA A 467 -24.17 6.31 24.53
N HIS A 468 -23.63 5.08 24.53
CA HIS A 468 -23.04 4.48 23.33
C HIS A 468 -24.10 4.20 22.25
N ALA A 469 -25.27 3.69 22.62
CA ALA A 469 -26.38 3.47 21.69
C ALA A 469 -26.87 4.78 21.06
N ALA A 470 -26.89 5.89 21.81
CA ALA A 470 -27.25 7.20 21.31
C ALA A 470 -26.22 7.73 20.29
N SER A 471 -24.92 7.60 20.58
CA SER A 471 -23.85 7.96 19.64
C SER A 471 -23.89 7.11 18.36
N ALA A 472 -24.12 5.80 18.49
CA ALA A 472 -24.23 4.91 17.35
C ALA A 472 -25.45 5.23 16.47
N LEU A 473 -26.62 5.48 17.09
CA LEU A 473 -27.81 5.93 16.37
C LEU A 473 -27.55 7.24 15.62
N TRP A 474 -26.92 8.20 16.29
CA TRP A 474 -26.58 9.49 15.70
C TRP A 474 -25.75 9.34 14.43
N ASN A 475 -24.62 8.64 14.52
CA ASN A 475 -23.74 8.43 13.38
C ASN A 475 -24.47 7.65 12.27
N SER A 476 -25.23 6.61 12.64
CA SER A 476 -25.98 5.80 11.68
C SER A 476 -27.02 6.61 10.89
N MET A 477 -27.65 7.62 11.49
CA MET A 477 -28.56 8.52 10.76
C MET A 477 -27.88 9.39 9.70
N LEU A 478 -26.60 9.70 9.89
CA LEU A 478 -25.80 10.52 8.96
C LEU A 478 -25.18 9.68 7.84
N GLU A 479 -24.82 8.43 8.12
CA GLU A 479 -24.27 7.50 7.12
C GLU A 479 -25.25 7.25 5.95
N PRO A 480 -24.79 7.25 4.68
CA PRO A 480 -25.63 6.95 3.53
C PRO A 480 -26.32 5.57 3.65
N VAL A 481 -27.59 5.48 3.27
CA VAL A 481 -28.30 4.19 3.16
C VAL A 481 -27.55 3.26 2.20
N GLY A 482 -27.36 2.00 2.60
CA GLY A 482 -26.51 1.03 1.90
C GLY A 482 -25.05 0.98 2.38
N GLN A 483 -24.57 2.03 3.07
CA GLN A 483 -23.22 2.12 3.65
C GLN A 483 -23.22 2.24 5.18
N LYS A 484 -24.39 2.13 5.81
CA LYS A 484 -24.52 2.24 7.27
C LYS A 484 -23.74 1.14 7.99
N ALA A 485 -23.04 1.51 9.05
CA ALA A 485 -22.30 0.59 9.90
C ALA A 485 -23.25 -0.39 10.60
N ARG A 486 -22.94 -1.68 10.47
CA ARG A 486 -23.72 -2.78 11.07
C ARG A 486 -23.23 -3.17 12.48
N GLN A 487 -22.11 -2.58 12.91
CA GLN A 487 -21.45 -2.86 14.18
C GLN A 487 -20.69 -1.64 14.68
N TYR A 488 -20.65 -1.45 15.99
CA TYR A 488 -19.83 -0.45 16.67
C TYR A 488 -19.14 -1.09 17.88
N ASN A 489 -17.87 -0.73 18.12
CA ASN A 489 -17.15 -1.21 19.31
C ASN A 489 -17.54 -0.38 20.55
N PHE A 490 -18.33 -0.97 21.44
CA PHE A 490 -18.82 -0.32 22.65
C PHE A 490 -17.75 -0.21 23.75
N GLU A 491 -16.63 -0.94 23.68
CA GLU A 491 -15.50 -0.79 24.61
C GLU A 491 -14.78 0.56 24.41
N SER A 492 -14.82 1.08 23.18
CA SER A 492 -14.26 2.37 22.83
C SER A 492 -15.31 3.48 22.86
N LYS A 493 -14.89 4.70 23.19
CA LYS A 493 -15.76 5.87 23.06
C LYS A 493 -16.16 6.07 21.59
N ILE A 494 -17.46 6.10 21.31
CA ILE A 494 -17.98 6.40 19.98
C ILE A 494 -18.01 7.92 19.81
N ASN A 495 -17.22 8.43 18.88
CA ASN A 495 -17.20 9.86 18.56
C ASN A 495 -18.47 10.27 17.81
N ILE A 496 -19.08 11.38 18.23
CA ILE A 496 -20.25 11.97 17.58
C ILE A 496 -19.77 12.72 16.33
N THR A 497 -20.18 12.27 15.14
CA THR A 497 -19.79 12.89 13.87
C THR A 497 -20.66 14.11 13.55
N CYS A 498 -20.08 15.10 12.87
CA CYS A 498 -20.83 16.22 12.33
C CYS A 498 -21.38 15.90 10.92
N PRO A 499 -22.51 16.50 10.51
CA PRO A 499 -22.94 16.46 9.12
C PRO A 499 -21.87 17.01 8.19
N ASP A 500 -21.85 16.48 6.97
CA ASP A 500 -20.96 16.93 5.92
C ASP A 500 -21.41 18.31 5.38
N GLU A 501 -20.47 19.21 5.08
CA GLU A 501 -20.80 20.55 4.54
C GLU A 501 -21.42 20.47 3.13
N VAL A 502 -21.07 19.44 2.37
CA VAL A 502 -21.60 19.12 1.03
C VAL A 502 -22.91 18.34 1.15
N TRP A 503 -23.06 17.52 2.20
CA TRP A 503 -24.26 16.73 2.47
C TRP A 503 -24.84 16.95 3.89
N PRO A 504 -25.53 18.08 4.13
CA PRO A 504 -25.98 18.46 5.48
C PRO A 504 -27.30 17.81 5.92
N TYR A 505 -27.82 16.84 5.16
CA TYR A 505 -29.14 16.26 5.37
C TYR A 505 -29.07 14.88 6.04
N LEU A 506 -30.15 14.49 6.72
CA LEU A 506 -30.32 13.10 7.15
C LEU A 506 -30.33 12.15 5.94
N SER A 507 -29.68 10.99 6.09
CA SER A 507 -29.58 9.99 5.04
C SER A 507 -30.85 9.15 4.96
N THR A 508 -31.49 9.15 3.79
CA THR A 508 -32.76 8.50 3.43
C THR A 508 -32.59 7.69 2.15
N TYR A 509 -33.49 6.76 1.84
CA TYR A 509 -33.39 5.98 0.60
C TYR A 509 -33.28 6.87 -0.63
N LYS A 510 -34.17 7.86 -0.83
CA LYS A 510 -34.16 8.70 -2.05
C LYS A 510 -32.96 9.64 -2.20
N ASN A 511 -32.29 10.01 -1.10
CA ASN A 511 -31.11 10.87 -1.16
C ASN A 511 -29.80 10.07 -0.97
N SER A 512 -29.88 8.80 -0.58
CA SER A 512 -28.74 7.90 -0.41
C SER A 512 -28.64 6.80 -1.48
N VAL A 513 -29.57 6.72 -2.44
CA VAL A 513 -29.38 5.85 -3.61
C VAL A 513 -28.10 6.30 -4.30
N LYS A 514 -27.06 5.44 -4.25
CA LYS A 514 -26.00 5.43 -5.25
C LYS A 514 -26.65 5.05 -6.58
N ASP A 515 -27.34 6.01 -7.19
CA ASP A 515 -27.22 6.10 -8.63
C ASP A 515 -25.73 6.42 -8.90
N HIS A 516 -25.11 5.85 -9.94
CA HIS A 516 -23.71 6.17 -10.33
C HIS A 516 -23.55 7.62 -10.83
N GLY A 517 -24.51 8.48 -10.50
CA GLY A 517 -24.50 9.88 -10.82
C GLY A 517 -23.68 10.70 -9.85
N SER A 518 -23.33 11.88 -10.30
CA SER A 518 -22.55 12.86 -9.56
C SER A 518 -23.35 14.16 -9.47
N TRP A 519 -22.90 15.06 -8.61
CA TRP A 519 -23.51 16.39 -8.50
C TRP A 519 -22.51 17.44 -8.98
N LEU A 520 -23.02 18.45 -9.68
CA LEU A 520 -22.23 19.56 -10.20
C LEU A 520 -22.78 20.87 -9.63
N MET A 521 -22.05 21.47 -8.69
CA MET A 521 -22.45 22.68 -7.95
C MET A 521 -21.92 23.97 -8.59
N CYS A 522 -21.90 24.06 -9.92
CA CYS A 522 -21.36 25.24 -10.60
C CYS A 522 -22.33 26.42 -10.51
N SER A 523 -21.86 27.52 -9.93
CA SER A 523 -22.59 28.79 -9.88
C SER A 523 -22.64 29.47 -11.25
N ASP A 524 -21.57 29.36 -12.05
CA ASP A 524 -21.50 29.86 -13.42
C ASP A 524 -21.59 28.70 -14.43
N ARG A 525 -22.66 28.71 -15.23
CA ARG A 525 -22.91 27.73 -16.30
C ARG A 525 -23.19 28.41 -17.64
N ALA A 526 -22.99 29.71 -17.72
CA ALA A 526 -23.38 30.48 -18.88
C ALA A 526 -22.44 30.20 -20.07
N PRO A 527 -22.97 30.19 -21.31
CA PRO A 527 -22.13 30.23 -22.50
C PRO A 527 -21.29 31.51 -22.55
N SER A 528 -20.28 31.51 -23.40
CA SER A 528 -19.51 32.72 -23.70
C SER A 528 -20.42 33.81 -24.25
N ALA A 529 -20.11 35.08 -23.92
CA ALA A 529 -20.90 36.24 -24.34
C ALA A 529 -21.04 36.36 -25.87
N SER A 530 -20.08 35.79 -26.60
CA SER A 530 -20.11 35.60 -28.06
C SER A 530 -19.57 34.21 -28.39
N PRO A 531 -20.02 33.57 -29.48
CA PRO A 531 -19.48 32.27 -29.91
C PRO A 531 -17.96 32.33 -30.03
N PRO A 532 -17.21 31.47 -29.31
CA PRO A 532 -15.75 31.53 -29.34
C PRO A 532 -15.24 31.17 -30.73
N THR A 533 -14.18 31.85 -31.17
CA THR A 533 -13.49 31.58 -32.45
C THR A 533 -12.21 30.76 -32.24
N SER A 534 -11.77 30.59 -30.99
CA SER A 534 -10.57 29.87 -30.61
C SER A 534 -10.89 28.79 -29.59
N VAL A 535 -10.31 27.61 -29.75
CA VAL A 535 -10.44 26.47 -28.84
C VAL A 535 -9.91 26.81 -27.44
N HIS A 536 -8.96 27.75 -27.37
CA HIS A 536 -8.36 28.23 -26.12
C HIS A 536 -9.29 29.16 -25.31
N ALA A 537 -10.44 29.56 -25.88
CA ALA A 537 -11.46 30.38 -25.23
C ALA A 537 -12.78 29.63 -25.04
N LEU A 538 -12.77 28.30 -25.18
CA LEU A 538 -13.98 27.47 -25.14
C LEU A 538 -14.45 27.23 -23.70
N ARG A 539 -15.69 27.60 -23.37
CA ARG A 539 -16.34 27.22 -22.11
C ARG A 539 -17.14 25.92 -22.29
N PRO A 540 -17.43 25.16 -21.22
CA PRO A 540 -18.25 23.95 -21.32
C PRO A 540 -19.62 24.17 -21.99
N ALA A 541 -20.26 25.32 -21.74
CA ALA A 541 -21.55 25.68 -22.33
C ALA A 541 -21.48 26.03 -23.83
N ASP A 542 -20.28 26.27 -24.37
CA ASP A 542 -20.07 26.59 -25.79
C ASP A 542 -19.98 25.35 -26.68
N ILE A 543 -19.95 24.15 -26.09
CA ILE A 543 -19.85 22.87 -26.83
C ILE A 543 -21.23 22.40 -27.26
N GLN A 544 -21.41 22.11 -28.54
CA GLN A 544 -22.67 21.57 -29.08
C GLN A 544 -22.59 20.08 -29.35
N VAL A 545 -21.41 19.54 -29.67
CA VAL A 545 -21.28 18.15 -30.16
C VAL A 545 -20.27 17.37 -29.32
N VAL A 546 -20.65 16.16 -28.92
CA VAL A 546 -19.74 15.15 -28.38
C VAL A 546 -19.64 13.96 -29.32
N ALA A 547 -18.44 13.42 -29.46
CA ALA A 547 -18.17 12.23 -30.26
C ALA A 547 -17.06 11.39 -29.63
N ALA A 548 -16.95 10.13 -30.02
CA ALA A 548 -15.91 9.24 -29.53
C ALA A 548 -15.39 8.26 -30.59
N LEU A 549 -14.10 7.95 -30.52
CA LEU A 549 -13.38 6.93 -31.28
C LEU A 549 -12.63 6.03 -30.32
N GLY A 550 -12.52 4.74 -30.60
CA GLY A 550 -11.76 3.84 -29.73
C GLY A 550 -12.17 2.37 -29.79
N ASP A 551 -11.89 1.70 -28.68
CA ASP A 551 -12.11 0.26 -28.48
C ASP A 551 -13.36 -0.06 -27.64
N SER A 552 -13.39 -1.27 -27.07
CA SER A 552 -14.45 -1.80 -26.20
C SER A 552 -14.78 -0.92 -24.98
N LEU A 553 -13.80 -0.26 -24.37
CA LEU A 553 -14.07 0.61 -23.21
C LEU A 553 -14.86 1.84 -23.63
N THR A 554 -14.51 2.41 -24.78
CA THR A 554 -15.20 3.58 -25.35
C THR A 554 -16.59 3.21 -25.88
N ALA A 555 -16.78 1.97 -26.34
CA ALA A 555 -18.08 1.43 -26.74
C ALA A 555 -19.01 1.13 -25.54
N GLY A 556 -18.47 1.01 -24.33
CA GLY A 556 -19.24 0.68 -23.12
C GLY A 556 -19.53 -0.82 -22.98
N ASN A 557 -18.59 -1.68 -23.37
CA ASN A 557 -18.74 -3.13 -23.16
C ASN A 557 -18.86 -3.47 -21.68
N GLY A 558 -19.92 -4.23 -21.31
CA GLY A 558 -20.08 -4.84 -19.99
C GLY A 558 -20.32 -3.89 -18.81
N ILE A 559 -20.42 -2.58 -19.03
CA ILE A 559 -20.60 -1.59 -17.95
C ILE A 559 -21.95 -1.74 -17.20
N GLY A 560 -22.97 -2.31 -17.85
CA GLY A 560 -24.26 -2.60 -17.23
C GLY A 560 -24.38 -4.02 -16.65
N SER A 561 -23.33 -4.84 -16.75
CA SER A 561 -23.39 -6.25 -16.39
C SER A 561 -23.44 -6.44 -14.88
N LYS A 562 -24.28 -7.38 -14.45
CA LYS A 562 -24.40 -7.76 -13.04
C LYS A 562 -23.20 -8.62 -12.61
N PRO A 563 -22.85 -8.64 -11.30
CA PRO A 563 -21.91 -9.61 -10.79
C PRO A 563 -22.28 -11.03 -11.26
N ASP A 564 -21.28 -11.78 -11.70
CA ASP A 564 -21.37 -13.15 -12.22
C ASP A 564 -22.08 -13.35 -13.57
N ASP A 565 -22.58 -12.30 -14.24
CA ASP A 565 -23.13 -12.39 -15.60
C ASP A 565 -22.05 -12.17 -16.67
N LEU A 566 -21.21 -13.19 -16.87
CA LEU A 566 -20.13 -13.15 -17.86
C LEU A 566 -20.61 -13.06 -19.30
N SER A 567 -21.85 -13.47 -19.59
CA SER A 567 -22.40 -13.43 -20.95
C SER A 567 -22.68 -12.01 -21.41
N ASP A 568 -23.08 -11.16 -20.46
CA ASP A 568 -23.45 -9.77 -20.72
C ASP A 568 -22.24 -8.82 -20.83
N VAL A 569 -21.03 -9.28 -20.50
CA VAL A 569 -19.78 -8.50 -20.65
C VAL A 569 -19.52 -8.09 -22.11
N THR A 570 -20.03 -8.88 -23.06
CA THR A 570 -19.91 -8.58 -24.49
C THR A 570 -20.94 -7.55 -24.97
N THR A 571 -21.97 -7.24 -24.17
CA THR A 571 -23.00 -6.25 -24.49
C THR A 571 -22.42 -4.84 -24.47
N GLN A 572 -22.66 -4.08 -25.54
CA GLN A 572 -22.21 -2.69 -25.67
C GLN A 572 -23.27 -1.72 -25.17
N TYR A 573 -23.17 -1.32 -23.90
CA TYR A 573 -24.03 -0.32 -23.26
C TYR A 573 -23.59 1.09 -23.62
N ARG A 574 -23.79 1.47 -24.89
CA ARG A 574 -23.33 2.76 -25.42
C ARG A 574 -23.83 3.96 -24.64
N GLY A 575 -25.08 3.91 -24.15
CA GLY A 575 -25.68 4.96 -23.35
C GLY A 575 -25.04 5.18 -21.97
N LEU A 576 -24.29 4.19 -21.46
CA LEU A 576 -23.55 4.26 -20.20
C LEU A 576 -22.04 4.52 -20.39
N SER A 577 -21.54 4.56 -21.63
CA SER A 577 -20.12 4.80 -21.91
C SER A 577 -19.64 6.13 -21.30
N PHE A 578 -18.52 6.11 -20.56
CA PHE A 578 -18.02 7.28 -19.85
C PHE A 578 -17.76 8.49 -20.76
N SER A 579 -17.31 8.24 -21.99
CA SER A 579 -16.85 9.26 -22.93
C SER A 579 -17.97 9.89 -23.76
N SER A 580 -19.06 9.15 -24.00
CA SER A 580 -20.07 9.53 -24.99
C SER A 580 -21.48 9.01 -24.72
N GLY A 581 -21.73 8.30 -23.62
CA GLY A 581 -23.07 7.86 -23.22
C GLY A 581 -23.92 9.00 -22.66
N GLY A 582 -25.22 9.01 -22.93
CA GLY A 582 -26.15 10.03 -22.46
C GLY A 582 -27.45 9.47 -21.90
N ASP A 583 -27.46 8.22 -21.45
CA ASP A 583 -28.60 7.68 -20.73
C ASP A 583 -28.85 8.47 -19.44
N SER A 584 -30.13 8.69 -19.13
CA SER A 584 -30.57 9.39 -17.91
C SER A 584 -30.03 10.83 -17.79
N TYR A 585 -29.72 11.26 -16.56
CA TYR A 585 -29.17 12.57 -16.21
C TYR A 585 -27.93 12.40 -15.32
N LEU A 586 -27.15 13.46 -15.12
CA LEU A 586 -25.91 13.43 -14.33
C LEU A 586 -26.12 12.90 -12.91
N GLU A 587 -27.25 13.24 -12.27
CA GLU A 587 -27.63 12.77 -10.94
C GLU A 587 -27.82 11.26 -10.86
N LYS A 588 -27.98 10.60 -12.02
CA LYS A 588 -28.23 9.18 -12.14
C LYS A 588 -27.08 8.38 -12.78
N VAL A 589 -26.44 8.95 -13.79
CA VAL A 589 -25.37 8.31 -14.56
C VAL A 589 -24.34 9.37 -14.92
N THR A 590 -23.13 9.25 -14.37
CA THR A 590 -22.03 10.15 -14.68
C THR A 590 -21.31 9.75 -15.96
N THR A 591 -21.50 10.56 -17.00
CA THR A 591 -20.77 10.49 -18.26
C THR A 591 -20.35 11.90 -18.68
N LEU A 592 -19.33 12.02 -19.53
CA LEU A 592 -18.91 13.31 -20.06
C LEU A 592 -20.08 14.08 -20.73
N PRO A 593 -20.95 13.47 -21.55
CA PRO A 593 -22.12 14.15 -22.07
C PRO A 593 -23.10 14.60 -20.99
N ASN A 594 -23.37 13.80 -19.96
CA ASN A 594 -24.29 14.19 -18.89
C ASN A 594 -23.74 15.34 -18.04
N ILE A 595 -22.41 15.43 -17.87
CA ILE A 595 -21.74 16.60 -17.28
C ILE A 595 -21.93 17.83 -18.18
N LEU A 596 -21.59 17.73 -19.46
CA LEU A 596 -21.69 18.85 -20.42
C LEU A 596 -23.14 19.34 -20.59
N ARG A 597 -24.13 18.45 -20.50
CA ARG A 597 -25.56 18.78 -20.55
C ARG A 597 -26.02 19.68 -19.39
N LYS A 598 -25.27 19.75 -18.28
CA LYS A 598 -25.53 20.75 -17.21
C LYS A 598 -25.17 22.18 -17.61
N PHE A 599 -24.31 22.33 -18.61
CA PHE A 599 -23.89 23.61 -19.16
C PHE A 599 -24.64 23.94 -20.45
N ASN A 600 -24.80 22.96 -21.35
CA ASN A 600 -25.56 23.10 -22.59
C ASN A 600 -26.60 21.97 -22.73
N GLY A 601 -27.87 22.30 -22.45
CA GLY A 601 -28.98 21.34 -22.58
C GLY A 601 -29.25 20.86 -24.02
N ASN A 602 -28.73 21.56 -25.04
CA ASN A 602 -28.89 21.23 -26.46
C ASN A 602 -27.74 20.39 -27.02
N LEU A 603 -26.90 19.81 -26.17
CA LEU A 603 -25.80 18.93 -26.61
C LEU A 603 -26.32 17.80 -27.50
N THR A 604 -25.62 17.48 -28.59
CA THR A 604 -25.93 16.38 -29.50
C THR A 604 -24.73 15.43 -29.68
N GLY A 605 -24.97 14.28 -30.32
CA GLY A 605 -23.95 13.29 -30.67
C GLY A 605 -23.70 12.17 -29.67
N TYR A 606 -24.21 12.30 -28.43
CA TYR A 606 -24.09 11.27 -27.39
C TYR A 606 -24.93 10.03 -27.73
N ALA A 607 -24.44 8.85 -27.33
CA ALA A 607 -25.10 7.56 -27.52
C ALA A 607 -26.13 7.26 -26.42
N VAL A 608 -27.10 6.39 -26.69
CA VAL A 608 -28.14 5.95 -25.73
C VAL A 608 -28.41 4.45 -25.85
N GLY A 609 -28.80 3.80 -24.75
CA GLY A 609 -29.13 2.37 -24.73
C GLY A 609 -27.98 1.45 -25.15
N THR A 610 -28.32 0.27 -25.68
CA THR A 610 -27.37 -0.78 -26.10
C THR A 610 -27.33 -0.92 -27.62
N GLY A 611 -26.16 -1.20 -28.21
CA GLY A 611 -26.03 -1.42 -29.66
C GLY A 611 -24.58 -1.36 -30.18
N GLU A 612 -24.41 -1.61 -31.48
CA GLU A 612 -23.14 -1.60 -32.22
C GLU A 612 -22.85 -0.22 -32.86
N ALA A 613 -21.64 -0.01 -33.40
CA ALA A 613 -21.21 1.32 -33.89
C ALA A 613 -22.03 1.87 -35.07
N ASN A 614 -22.70 0.98 -35.80
CA ASN A 614 -23.55 1.29 -36.94
C ASN A 614 -25.01 1.51 -36.56
N ASP A 615 -25.43 1.17 -35.33
CA ASP A 615 -26.80 1.34 -34.90
C ASP A 615 -27.15 2.82 -34.72
N THR A 616 -28.42 3.14 -34.90
CA THR A 616 -28.89 4.54 -34.86
C THR A 616 -28.69 5.20 -33.50
N ASN A 617 -28.74 4.41 -32.42
CA ASN A 617 -28.56 4.88 -31.05
C ASN A 617 -27.09 5.06 -30.64
N ALA A 618 -26.13 4.61 -31.46
CA ALA A 618 -24.71 4.89 -31.27
C ALA A 618 -24.35 6.34 -31.61
N PHE A 619 -25.16 7.03 -32.41
CA PHE A 619 -24.96 8.41 -32.85
C PHE A 619 -23.51 8.68 -33.32
N LEU A 620 -22.74 9.50 -32.59
CA LEU A 620 -21.36 9.85 -32.92
C LEU A 620 -20.31 9.11 -32.07
N ASN A 621 -20.71 8.11 -31.28
CA ASN A 621 -19.77 7.14 -30.72
C ASN A 621 -19.45 6.09 -31.79
N GLN A 622 -18.29 6.20 -32.43
CA GLN A 622 -17.80 5.29 -33.47
C GLN A 622 -16.72 4.33 -32.96
N ALA A 623 -16.61 4.17 -31.65
CA ALA A 623 -15.78 3.13 -31.07
C ALA A 623 -16.32 1.73 -31.41
N VAL A 624 -15.39 0.82 -31.69
CA VAL A 624 -15.66 -0.54 -32.12
C VAL A 624 -15.01 -1.50 -31.13
N SER A 625 -15.78 -2.45 -30.60
CA SER A 625 -15.27 -3.44 -29.66
C SER A 625 -14.13 -4.26 -30.28
N GLY A 626 -13.01 -4.39 -29.55
CA GLY A 626 -11.80 -5.08 -29.99
C GLY A 626 -10.96 -4.37 -31.07
N ALA A 627 -11.27 -3.12 -31.39
CA ALA A 627 -10.48 -2.34 -32.34
C ALA A 627 -9.04 -2.10 -31.86
N LYS A 628 -8.11 -2.03 -32.80
CA LYS A 628 -6.71 -1.72 -32.58
C LYS A 628 -6.37 -0.36 -33.17
N ALA A 629 -5.17 0.14 -32.95
CA ALA A 629 -4.77 1.46 -33.44
C ALA A 629 -4.89 1.57 -34.97
N LYS A 630 -4.61 0.50 -35.72
CA LYS A 630 -4.68 0.49 -37.19
C LYS A 630 -6.07 0.77 -37.76
N GLU A 631 -7.15 0.46 -37.03
CA GLU A 631 -8.52 0.76 -37.43
C GLU A 631 -8.95 2.20 -37.10
N LEU A 632 -8.17 2.96 -36.32
CA LEU A 632 -8.60 4.28 -35.84
C LEU A 632 -8.83 5.28 -36.98
N ALA A 633 -8.04 5.21 -38.05
CA ALA A 633 -8.20 6.08 -39.21
C ALA A 633 -9.54 5.89 -39.93
N SER A 634 -10.06 4.65 -40.02
CA SER A 634 -11.36 4.38 -40.63
C SER A 634 -12.51 4.79 -39.71
N GLN A 635 -12.36 4.65 -38.39
CA GLN A 635 -13.32 5.20 -37.43
C GLN A 635 -13.41 6.73 -37.56
N ALA A 636 -12.27 7.43 -37.67
CA ALA A 636 -12.23 8.88 -37.85
C ALA A 636 -12.94 9.34 -39.13
N GLN A 637 -12.71 8.66 -40.26
CA GLN A 637 -13.40 8.96 -41.53
C GLN A 637 -14.91 8.74 -41.43
N THR A 638 -15.33 7.65 -40.79
CA THR A 638 -16.75 7.33 -40.58
C THR A 638 -17.43 8.39 -39.69
N LEU A 639 -16.76 8.80 -38.62
CA LEU A 639 -17.24 9.86 -37.73
C LEU A 639 -17.39 11.19 -38.48
N ILE A 640 -16.41 11.59 -39.28
CA ILE A 640 -16.48 12.82 -40.10
C ILE A 640 -17.69 12.78 -41.03
N GLN A 641 -17.92 11.65 -41.71
CA GLN A 641 -19.05 11.51 -42.62
C GLN A 641 -20.38 11.59 -41.86
N LYS A 642 -20.52 10.89 -40.73
CA LYS A 642 -21.72 10.97 -39.88
C LYS A 642 -22.00 12.38 -39.36
N MET A 643 -20.96 13.14 -38.97
CA MET A 643 -21.14 14.53 -38.56
C MET A 643 -21.58 15.45 -39.70
N LYS A 644 -21.19 15.16 -40.95
CA LYS A 644 -21.63 15.92 -42.14
C LYS A 644 -23.07 15.59 -42.54
N ASP A 645 -23.49 14.34 -42.31
CA ASP A 645 -24.82 13.85 -42.69
C ASP A 645 -25.90 14.12 -41.62
N ASP A 646 -25.50 14.35 -40.36
CA ASP A 646 -26.44 14.66 -39.28
C ASP A 646 -26.90 16.12 -39.32
N HIS A 647 -28.15 16.33 -39.75
CA HIS A 647 -28.78 17.66 -39.81
C HIS A 647 -28.84 18.43 -38.48
N ARG A 648 -28.61 17.77 -37.33
CA ARG A 648 -28.53 18.42 -36.01
C ARG A 648 -27.16 19.01 -35.72
N VAL A 649 -26.15 18.67 -36.53
CA VAL A 649 -24.77 19.14 -36.41
C VAL A 649 -24.49 20.16 -37.50
N ASN A 650 -24.16 21.40 -37.10
CA ASN A 650 -23.54 22.34 -38.01
C ASN A 650 -22.04 22.05 -38.06
N PHE A 651 -21.63 21.25 -39.05
CA PHE A 651 -20.26 20.75 -39.18
C PHE A 651 -19.19 21.85 -39.14
N HIS A 652 -19.48 23.05 -39.64
CA HIS A 652 -18.50 24.15 -39.69
C HIS A 652 -18.54 25.10 -38.49
N GLU A 653 -19.70 25.28 -37.84
CA GLU A 653 -19.87 26.31 -36.81
C GLU A 653 -19.89 25.77 -35.38
N ASP A 654 -20.36 24.54 -35.18
CA ASP A 654 -20.46 23.93 -33.86
C ASP A 654 -19.09 23.60 -33.27
N TRP A 655 -18.92 23.77 -31.97
CA TRP A 655 -17.77 23.25 -31.24
C TRP A 655 -17.96 21.79 -30.86
N LYS A 656 -16.93 20.99 -31.13
CA LYS A 656 -16.93 19.54 -30.99
C LYS A 656 -15.91 19.09 -29.95
N VAL A 657 -16.29 18.20 -29.06
CA VAL A 657 -15.36 17.45 -28.20
C VAL A 657 -15.32 16.00 -28.69
N ILE A 658 -14.14 15.54 -29.09
CA ILE A 658 -13.93 14.18 -29.61
C ILE A 658 -13.02 13.43 -28.65
N THR A 659 -13.52 12.39 -28.00
CA THR A 659 -12.70 11.54 -27.12
C THR A 659 -12.09 10.38 -27.91
N VAL A 660 -10.80 10.13 -27.72
CA VAL A 660 -10.06 9.04 -28.38
C VAL A 660 -9.38 8.18 -27.32
N LEU A 661 -9.67 6.87 -27.30
CA LEU A 661 -9.01 5.89 -26.41
C LEU A 661 -8.75 4.60 -27.18
N ILE A 662 -7.48 4.22 -27.34
CA ILE A 662 -7.06 3.05 -28.12
C ILE A 662 -5.70 2.53 -27.64
N GLY A 663 -5.42 1.24 -27.84
CA GLY A 663 -4.11 0.63 -27.61
C GLY A 663 -4.14 -0.58 -26.67
N GLY A 664 -5.17 -0.74 -25.85
CA GLY A 664 -5.31 -1.90 -24.96
C GLY A 664 -5.37 -3.22 -25.73
N SER A 665 -6.14 -3.26 -26.82
CA SER A 665 -6.24 -4.44 -27.70
C SER A 665 -4.95 -4.72 -28.48
N ASP A 666 -4.15 -3.70 -28.83
CA ASP A 666 -2.84 -3.89 -29.46
C ASP A 666 -1.88 -4.61 -28.49
N LEU A 667 -1.85 -4.21 -27.22
CA LEU A 667 -1.00 -4.84 -26.19
C LEU A 667 -1.46 -6.26 -25.84
N CYS A 668 -2.77 -6.52 -25.85
CA CYS A 668 -3.31 -7.88 -25.67
C CYS A 668 -2.81 -8.87 -26.72
N ASP A 669 -2.43 -8.38 -27.90
CA ASP A 669 -1.96 -9.19 -29.04
C ASP A 669 -0.47 -8.98 -29.36
N TYR A 670 0.26 -8.18 -28.59
CA TYR A 670 1.66 -7.83 -28.88
C TYR A 670 2.57 -9.06 -29.08
N CYS A 671 2.42 -10.08 -28.23
CA CYS A 671 3.20 -11.31 -28.31
C CYS A 671 2.88 -12.19 -29.54
N THR A 672 1.80 -11.89 -30.27
CA THR A 672 1.42 -12.62 -31.50
C THR A 672 2.17 -12.10 -32.73
N ASP A 673 2.42 -10.79 -32.79
CA ASP A 673 3.20 -10.12 -33.83
C ASP A 673 3.78 -8.81 -33.28
N SER A 674 4.97 -8.89 -32.70
CA SER A 674 5.62 -7.75 -32.04
C SER A 674 6.03 -6.64 -33.00
N ASN A 675 6.10 -6.92 -34.31
CA ASN A 675 6.37 -5.92 -35.32
C ASN A 675 5.10 -5.13 -35.64
N LEU A 676 4.00 -5.83 -35.92
CA LEU A 676 2.71 -5.18 -36.23
C LEU A 676 2.23 -4.29 -35.09
N TYR A 677 2.35 -4.74 -33.84
CA TYR A 677 1.96 -3.99 -32.64
C TYR A 677 3.14 -3.27 -31.96
N SER A 678 4.17 -2.92 -32.72
CA SER A 678 5.27 -2.08 -32.20
C SER A 678 4.81 -0.66 -31.88
N ALA A 679 5.52 0.04 -30.99
CA ALA A 679 5.18 1.42 -30.64
C ALA A 679 5.26 2.38 -31.84
N ALA A 680 6.16 2.13 -32.79
CA ALA A 680 6.26 2.89 -34.04
C ALA A 680 4.98 2.79 -34.88
N ASN A 681 4.46 1.58 -35.08
CA ASN A 681 3.22 1.37 -35.83
C ASN A 681 2.03 1.96 -35.09
N TYR A 682 1.95 1.77 -33.78
CA TYR A 682 0.94 2.42 -32.93
C TYR A 682 0.97 3.95 -33.08
N PHE A 683 2.15 4.57 -32.97
CA PHE A 683 2.36 6.01 -33.16
C PHE A 683 1.92 6.45 -34.56
N ASP A 684 2.32 5.74 -35.61
CA ASP A 684 1.96 6.07 -36.99
C ASP A 684 0.44 5.99 -37.20
N HIS A 685 -0.22 4.95 -36.66
CA HIS A 685 -1.66 4.80 -36.75
C HIS A 685 -2.42 5.89 -36.00
N LEU A 686 -2.01 6.22 -34.77
CA LEU A 686 -2.59 7.28 -33.98
C LEU A 686 -2.37 8.66 -34.64
N ARG A 687 -1.15 8.96 -35.09
CA ARG A 687 -0.82 10.17 -35.86
C ARG A 687 -1.69 10.29 -37.10
N ASN A 688 -1.84 9.21 -37.87
CA ASN A 688 -2.64 9.24 -39.10
C ASN A 688 -4.10 9.59 -38.81
N ALA A 689 -4.71 9.04 -37.74
CA ALA A 689 -6.07 9.37 -37.35
C ALA A 689 -6.21 10.83 -36.87
N LEU A 690 -5.28 11.31 -36.04
CA LEU A 690 -5.27 12.70 -35.57
C LEU A 690 -5.00 13.70 -36.70
N ASP A 691 -4.13 13.37 -37.66
CA ASP A 691 -3.89 14.18 -38.86
C ASP A 691 -5.15 14.27 -39.74
N ILE A 692 -5.96 13.20 -39.84
CA ILE A 692 -7.26 13.23 -40.53
C ILE A 692 -8.22 14.20 -39.82
N LEU A 693 -8.37 14.09 -38.49
CA LEU A 693 -9.22 14.99 -37.72
C LEU A 693 -8.74 16.45 -37.80
N HIS A 694 -7.44 16.69 -37.64
CA HIS A 694 -6.84 18.02 -37.73
C HIS A 694 -6.97 18.63 -39.14
N ARG A 695 -6.98 17.81 -40.20
CA ARG A 695 -7.18 18.33 -41.56
C ARG A 695 -8.64 18.66 -41.85
N GLU A 696 -9.58 17.84 -41.39
CA GLU A 696 -10.95 17.84 -41.90
C GLU A 696 -12.01 18.37 -40.94
N VAL A 697 -11.75 18.36 -39.63
CA VAL A 697 -12.70 18.80 -38.61
C VAL A 697 -12.34 20.23 -38.15
N PRO A 698 -13.20 21.22 -38.39
CA PRO A 698 -13.06 22.55 -37.80
C PRO A 698 -13.64 22.58 -36.39
N ARG A 699 -13.20 23.54 -35.56
CA ARG A 699 -13.75 23.82 -34.23
C ARG A 699 -13.83 22.59 -33.32
N ALA A 700 -12.70 21.94 -33.07
CA ALA A 700 -12.65 20.71 -32.29
C ALA A 700 -11.58 20.71 -31.19
N LEU A 701 -11.97 20.25 -30.01
CA LEU A 701 -11.05 19.84 -28.95
C LEU A 701 -11.01 18.31 -28.92
N VAL A 702 -9.85 17.73 -29.24
CA VAL A 702 -9.66 16.27 -29.18
C VAL A 702 -9.09 15.90 -27.82
N ASN A 703 -9.84 15.09 -27.09
CA ASN A 703 -9.49 14.55 -25.79
C ASN A 703 -8.88 13.15 -25.96
N LEU A 704 -7.55 13.07 -26.07
CA LEU A 704 -6.82 11.81 -26.19
C LEU A 704 -6.61 11.23 -24.79
N VAL A 705 -7.16 10.05 -24.53
CA VAL A 705 -7.09 9.36 -23.23
C VAL A 705 -6.07 8.23 -23.31
N ASP A 706 -5.19 8.14 -22.32
CA ASP A 706 -4.24 7.04 -22.16
C ASP A 706 -4.99 5.71 -21.89
N PHE A 707 -4.34 4.57 -22.01
CA PHE A 707 -4.94 3.26 -21.80
C PHE A 707 -4.48 2.62 -20.48
N MET A 708 -5.26 1.68 -19.95
CA MET A 708 -4.94 0.97 -18.70
C MET A 708 -3.69 0.09 -18.87
N SER A 709 -2.69 0.27 -18.00
CA SER A 709 -1.50 -0.58 -18.01
C SER A 709 -1.87 -2.07 -17.86
N PRO A 710 -1.32 -2.97 -18.71
CA PRO A 710 -1.48 -4.42 -18.58
C PRO A 710 -1.11 -4.98 -17.20
N SER A 711 -0.19 -4.34 -16.46
CA SER A 711 0.21 -4.76 -15.12
C SER A 711 -0.95 -4.70 -14.12
N VAL A 712 -1.81 -3.69 -14.22
CA VAL A 712 -3.01 -3.57 -13.37
C VAL A 712 -4.01 -4.68 -13.69
N MET A 713 -4.21 -4.97 -14.98
CA MET A 713 -5.09 -6.05 -15.40
C MET A 713 -4.60 -7.41 -14.88
N ARG A 714 -3.29 -7.67 -14.94
CA ARG A 714 -2.69 -8.88 -14.35
C ARG A 714 -2.94 -8.96 -12.84
N GLN A 715 -2.75 -7.88 -12.11
CA GLN A 715 -2.96 -7.86 -10.65
C GLN A 715 -4.41 -8.20 -10.28
N VAL A 716 -5.39 -7.66 -11.01
CA VAL A 716 -6.81 -7.91 -10.75
C VAL A 716 -7.16 -9.38 -11.02
N PHE A 717 -6.82 -9.90 -12.20
CA PHE A 717 -7.20 -11.24 -12.62
C PHE A 717 -6.42 -12.34 -11.89
N LEU A 718 -5.09 -12.18 -11.73
CA LEU A 718 -4.25 -13.20 -11.09
C LEU A 718 -4.30 -13.12 -9.56
N GLY A 719 -4.59 -11.96 -8.98
CA GLY A 719 -4.74 -11.78 -7.54
C GLY A 719 -6.08 -12.24 -6.96
N ASN A 720 -7.12 -12.39 -7.80
CA ASN A 720 -8.46 -12.79 -7.39
C ASN A 720 -9.04 -13.92 -8.27
N PRO A 721 -8.35 -15.07 -8.40
CA PRO A 721 -8.73 -16.11 -9.37
C PRO A 721 -10.11 -16.73 -9.12
N ASP A 722 -10.61 -16.68 -7.87
CA ASP A 722 -11.94 -17.21 -7.52
C ASP A 722 -13.08 -16.27 -7.92
N LYS A 723 -12.79 -14.99 -8.16
CA LYS A 723 -13.79 -13.95 -8.52
C LYS A 723 -13.67 -13.50 -9.97
N CYS A 724 -12.49 -13.66 -10.57
CA CYS A 724 -12.22 -13.27 -11.95
C CYS A 724 -11.96 -14.52 -12.79
N PRO A 725 -12.70 -14.74 -13.90
CA PRO A 725 -12.54 -15.93 -14.74
C PRO A 725 -11.27 -15.84 -15.60
N VAL A 726 -10.12 -16.18 -15.01
CA VAL A 726 -8.78 -16.01 -15.62
C VAL A 726 -8.66 -16.76 -16.95
N GLN A 727 -9.23 -17.95 -17.08
CA GLN A 727 -9.14 -18.73 -18.31
C GLN A 727 -9.87 -18.05 -19.48
N GLN A 728 -11.08 -17.53 -19.23
CA GLN A 728 -11.87 -16.81 -20.22
C GLN A 728 -11.20 -15.47 -20.60
N ALA A 729 -10.67 -14.75 -19.61
CA ALA A 729 -9.96 -13.50 -19.86
C ALA A 729 -8.64 -13.71 -20.64
N SER A 730 -7.96 -14.83 -20.40
CA SER A 730 -6.73 -15.19 -21.12
C SER A 730 -6.97 -15.47 -22.61
N ILE A 731 -8.20 -15.80 -23.01
CA ILE A 731 -8.56 -15.93 -24.44
C ILE A 731 -8.57 -14.57 -25.13
N LEU A 732 -9.02 -13.52 -24.41
CA LEU A 732 -9.14 -12.17 -24.96
C LEU A 732 -7.83 -11.37 -24.87
N CYS A 733 -6.96 -11.70 -23.91
CA CYS A 733 -5.74 -10.93 -23.66
C CYS A 733 -4.61 -11.84 -23.17
N ASN A 734 -4.25 -12.81 -24.02
CA ASN A 734 -3.28 -13.85 -23.72
C ASN A 734 -1.90 -13.27 -23.38
N CYS A 735 -1.42 -12.30 -24.17
CA CYS A 735 -0.09 -11.72 -23.99
C CYS A 735 0.07 -11.02 -22.64
N VAL A 736 -1.05 -10.61 -22.02
CA VAL A 736 -1.06 -9.96 -20.72
C VAL A 736 -1.20 -10.99 -19.61
N LEU A 737 -2.08 -12.00 -19.70
CA LEU A 737 -2.42 -12.84 -18.54
C LEU A 737 -1.60 -14.13 -18.40
N THR A 738 -1.00 -14.65 -19.47
CA THR A 738 -0.27 -15.93 -19.43
C THR A 738 1.23 -15.87 -19.12
N PRO A 739 1.98 -14.76 -19.36
CA PRO A 739 3.38 -14.71 -18.97
C PRO A 739 3.57 -14.95 -17.47
N ARG A 740 4.65 -15.64 -17.10
CA ARG A 740 5.01 -15.84 -15.68
C ARG A 740 5.54 -14.55 -15.08
N GLU A 741 5.35 -14.37 -13.79
CA GLU A 741 5.94 -13.24 -13.07
C GLU A 741 7.46 -13.27 -13.17
N GLY A 742 8.09 -12.12 -13.45
CA GLY A 742 9.53 -12.01 -13.70
C GLY A 742 10.03 -12.60 -15.02
N SER A 743 9.14 -13.00 -15.93
CA SER A 743 9.52 -13.51 -17.26
C SER A 743 9.98 -12.40 -18.22
N GLN A 744 10.79 -12.78 -19.21
CA GLN A 744 11.26 -11.86 -20.25
C GLN A 744 10.11 -11.33 -21.11
N GLU A 745 9.09 -12.16 -21.34
CA GLU A 745 7.89 -11.81 -22.09
C GLU A 745 7.10 -10.70 -21.38
N LEU A 746 6.99 -10.77 -20.04
CA LEU A 746 6.33 -9.74 -19.25
C LEU A 746 7.12 -8.43 -19.23
N ALA A 747 8.45 -8.49 -19.05
CA ALA A 747 9.31 -7.30 -19.09
C ALA A 747 9.22 -6.58 -20.44
N ARG A 748 9.23 -7.33 -21.57
CA ARG A 748 9.04 -6.75 -22.91
C ARG A 748 7.69 -6.06 -23.08
N LEU A 749 6.63 -6.62 -22.50
CA LEU A 749 5.30 -6.03 -22.55
C LEU A 749 5.22 -4.72 -21.75
N GLU A 750 5.91 -4.67 -20.60
CA GLU A 750 6.03 -3.44 -19.79
C GLU A 750 6.82 -2.36 -20.54
N ASP A 751 7.96 -2.71 -21.17
CA ASP A 751 8.75 -1.77 -21.98
C ASP A 751 7.95 -1.19 -23.15
N VAL A 752 7.18 -2.04 -23.86
CA VAL A 752 6.34 -1.61 -24.99
C VAL A 752 5.16 -0.77 -24.53
N THR A 753 4.58 -1.09 -23.37
CA THR A 753 3.54 -0.27 -22.74
C THR A 753 4.05 1.14 -22.47
N GLN A 754 5.26 1.27 -21.89
CA GLN A 754 5.90 2.57 -21.67
C GLN A 754 6.18 3.29 -22.99
N ALA A 755 6.66 2.58 -24.02
CA ALA A 755 6.92 3.16 -25.33
C ALA A 755 5.64 3.71 -26.01
N TYR A 756 4.50 3.02 -25.87
CA TYR A 756 3.20 3.52 -26.35
C TYR A 756 2.80 4.83 -25.65
N GLN A 757 2.95 4.88 -24.32
CA GLN A 757 2.63 6.07 -23.52
C GLN A 757 3.54 7.25 -23.88
N SER A 758 4.84 7.02 -24.01
CA SER A 758 5.81 8.01 -24.48
C SER A 758 5.49 8.49 -25.89
N SER A 759 5.13 7.58 -26.79
CA SER A 759 4.71 7.91 -28.17
C SER A 759 3.48 8.84 -28.21
N MET A 760 2.47 8.60 -27.36
CA MET A 760 1.31 9.49 -27.26
C MET A 760 1.69 10.89 -26.76
N ARG A 761 2.54 10.93 -25.72
CA ARG A 761 3.03 12.18 -25.14
C ARG A 761 3.84 12.98 -26.16
N GLU A 762 4.84 12.37 -26.80
CA GLU A 762 5.66 12.99 -27.85
C GLU A 762 4.77 13.59 -28.95
N LEU A 763 3.75 12.85 -29.38
CA LEU A 763 2.85 13.28 -30.44
C LEU A 763 2.07 14.55 -30.07
N VAL A 764 1.54 14.62 -28.84
CA VAL A 764 0.80 15.80 -28.35
C VAL A 764 1.75 16.96 -28.02
N GLU A 765 2.91 16.67 -27.42
CA GLU A 765 3.90 17.66 -27.01
C GLU A 765 4.73 18.22 -28.19
N SER A 766 4.61 17.63 -29.39
CA SER A 766 5.22 18.17 -30.61
C SER A 766 4.68 19.55 -31.03
N GLY A 767 3.55 19.98 -30.48
CA GLY A 767 2.85 21.21 -30.87
C GLY A 767 2.19 21.17 -32.26
N ARG A 768 2.24 20.01 -32.95
CA ARG A 768 1.72 19.82 -34.32
C ARG A 768 0.24 20.19 -34.49
N TYR A 769 -0.57 19.96 -33.45
CA TYR A 769 -2.01 20.14 -33.50
C TYR A 769 -2.51 21.46 -32.91
N ASP A 770 -1.61 22.32 -32.44
CA ASP A 770 -1.92 23.66 -31.90
C ASP A 770 -1.58 24.76 -32.92
N THR A 771 -1.51 24.41 -34.20
CA THR A 771 -1.18 25.32 -35.31
C THR A 771 -2.39 26.13 -35.81
N ARG A 772 -3.61 25.77 -35.41
CA ARG A 772 -4.86 26.46 -35.75
C ARG A 772 -5.56 26.96 -34.48
N GLU A 773 -6.23 28.09 -34.58
CA GLU A 773 -7.01 28.63 -33.45
C GLU A 773 -8.22 27.74 -33.11
N ASP A 774 -8.76 27.01 -34.08
CA ASP A 774 -9.99 26.25 -33.92
C ASP A 774 -9.79 24.75 -33.64
N PHE A 775 -8.57 24.33 -33.35
CA PHE A 775 -8.28 22.92 -33.08
C PHE A 775 -7.14 22.75 -32.07
N SER A 776 -7.29 21.79 -31.16
CA SER A 776 -6.21 21.38 -30.25
C SER A 776 -6.42 19.94 -29.79
N VAL A 777 -5.32 19.24 -29.48
CA VAL A 777 -5.33 17.89 -28.89
C VAL A 777 -4.79 17.99 -27.46
N VAL A 778 -5.50 17.39 -26.51
CA VAL A 778 -5.09 17.33 -25.10
C VAL A 778 -4.98 15.87 -24.65
N LEU A 779 -3.89 15.52 -23.97
CA LEU A 779 -3.67 14.20 -23.39
C LEU A 779 -4.30 14.10 -21.99
N GLN A 780 -4.91 12.96 -21.65
CA GLN A 780 -5.41 12.62 -20.32
C GLN A 780 -4.67 11.38 -19.79
N PRO A 781 -3.65 11.53 -18.93
CA PRO A 781 -2.75 10.45 -18.54
C PRO A 781 -3.19 9.64 -17.31
N PHE A 782 -4.44 9.79 -16.85
CA PHE A 782 -4.89 9.25 -15.55
C PHE A 782 -4.90 7.71 -15.44
N PHE A 783 -4.60 6.97 -16.51
CA PHE A 783 -4.41 5.51 -16.48
C PHE A 783 -2.95 5.07 -16.34
N HIS A 784 -2.00 6.01 -16.26
CA HIS A 784 -0.56 5.72 -16.15
C HIS A 784 -0.22 5.02 -14.83
N SER A 785 -0.86 5.41 -13.72
CA SER A 785 -0.81 4.78 -12.41
C SER A 785 -2.23 4.60 -11.87
N ILE A 786 -2.54 3.45 -11.25
CA ILE A 786 -3.80 3.26 -10.53
C ILE A 786 -3.43 3.02 -9.06
N GLN A 787 -3.76 3.98 -8.20
CA GLN A 787 -3.52 3.94 -6.75
C GLN A 787 -4.82 4.23 -6.01
N LEU A 788 -4.98 3.65 -4.82
CA LEU A 788 -6.04 4.05 -3.89
C LEU A 788 -5.54 5.27 -3.06
N PRO A 789 -6.42 6.19 -2.61
CA PRO A 789 -6.21 7.62 -2.27
C PRO A 789 -5.87 8.80 -3.27
N VAL A 790 -6.87 9.58 -3.76
CA VAL A 790 -7.03 11.07 -4.08
C VAL A 790 -6.65 11.79 -5.42
N LEU A 791 -7.63 12.57 -5.94
CA LEU A 791 -7.63 13.97 -6.50
C LEU A 791 -7.91 14.29 -8.01
N ALA A 792 -8.12 15.61 -8.28
CA ALA A 792 -9.09 16.25 -9.19
C ALA A 792 -8.52 17.03 -10.41
N LEU A 793 -9.36 17.80 -11.13
CA LEU A 793 -9.09 18.47 -12.42
C LEU A 793 -7.89 19.44 -12.46
N GLU A 794 -7.01 19.26 -13.46
CA GLU A 794 -5.68 19.86 -13.48
C GLU A 794 -5.23 20.41 -14.85
N PRO A 795 -4.28 21.37 -14.88
CA PRO A 795 -3.72 21.92 -16.11
C PRO A 795 -2.87 20.88 -16.88
N PRO A 796 -2.63 21.04 -18.20
CA PRO A 796 -2.01 20.04 -19.09
C PRO A 796 -0.66 19.46 -18.61
N GLY A 797 0.12 20.21 -17.83
CA GLY A 797 1.39 19.75 -17.23
C GLY A 797 1.31 19.32 -15.76
N ARG A 798 0.12 19.34 -15.15
CA ARG A 798 -0.12 18.84 -13.79
C ARG A 798 -1.27 17.83 -13.75
N LYS A 799 -1.72 17.33 -14.90
CA LYS A 799 -2.79 16.33 -14.95
C LYS A 799 -2.39 15.08 -14.19
N THR A 800 -3.35 14.54 -13.47
CA THR A 800 -3.16 13.37 -12.65
C THR A 800 -2.84 12.25 -13.60
N ASP A 801 -1.72 11.62 -13.31
CA ASP A 801 -1.31 10.37 -13.92
C ASP A 801 -1.87 9.19 -13.11
N THR A 802 -2.57 9.47 -12.00
CA THR A 802 -3.03 8.48 -11.03
C THR A 802 -4.56 8.50 -10.88
N LEU A 803 -5.21 7.34 -11.08
CA LEU A 803 -6.66 7.16 -10.84
C LEU A 803 -6.92 6.34 -9.57
N ASP A 804 -7.76 6.89 -8.69
CA ASP A 804 -8.25 6.22 -7.47
C ASP A 804 -9.72 5.81 -7.61
N LEU A 805 -9.96 4.51 -7.45
CA LEU A 805 -11.27 3.88 -7.62
C LEU A 805 -12.09 3.79 -6.32
N THR A 806 -11.53 4.22 -5.18
CA THR A 806 -12.19 4.15 -3.86
C THR A 806 -12.76 5.49 -3.36
N VAL A 807 -12.33 6.61 -3.94
CA VAL A 807 -12.82 7.95 -3.57
C VAL A 807 -13.87 8.43 -4.56
N ASP A 808 -14.96 9.00 -4.03
CA ASP A 808 -15.91 9.77 -4.83
C ASP A 808 -15.18 11.01 -5.39
N ILE A 809 -14.92 11.02 -6.69
CA ILE A 809 -14.21 12.12 -7.35
C ILE A 809 -15.16 13.33 -7.46
N PRO A 810 -14.92 14.44 -6.74
CA PRO A 810 -15.78 15.61 -6.83
C PRO A 810 -15.60 16.28 -8.19
N LEU A 811 -16.71 16.52 -8.90
CA LEU A 811 -16.69 17.27 -10.16
C LEU A 811 -16.32 18.73 -9.88
N SER A 812 -15.18 19.19 -10.38
CA SER A 812 -14.75 20.58 -10.22
C SER A 812 -15.45 21.51 -11.22
N CYS A 813 -15.73 22.72 -10.78
CA CYS A 813 -16.39 23.75 -11.59
C CYS A 813 -15.39 24.76 -12.16
N PRO A 814 -15.58 25.23 -13.41
CA PRO A 814 -14.87 26.40 -13.91
C PRO A 814 -15.10 27.60 -12.98
N THR A 815 -14.04 28.36 -12.72
CA THR A 815 -14.12 29.58 -11.89
C THR A 815 -14.19 30.81 -12.78
N GLN A 816 -14.58 31.97 -12.23
CA GLN A 816 -14.55 33.24 -13.00
C GLN A 816 -13.15 33.59 -13.51
N ASN A 817 -12.10 33.21 -12.78
CA ASN A 817 -10.71 33.46 -13.17
C ASN A 817 -10.21 32.44 -14.20
N GLU A 818 -10.82 31.27 -14.27
CA GLU A 818 -10.41 30.16 -15.12
C GLU A 818 -11.63 29.49 -15.78
N PRO A 819 -12.38 30.23 -16.64
CA PRO A 819 -13.68 29.77 -17.13
C PRO A 819 -13.59 28.83 -18.35
N PHE A 820 -12.39 28.67 -18.92
CA PHE A 820 -12.16 27.97 -20.19
C PHE A 820 -11.62 26.55 -19.98
N LEU A 821 -11.92 25.66 -20.93
CA LEU A 821 -11.26 24.36 -21.02
C LEU A 821 -9.75 24.54 -21.22
N ARG A 822 -8.96 23.78 -20.46
CA ARG A 822 -7.51 23.93 -20.44
C ARG A 822 -6.87 23.27 -21.67
N THR A 823 -6.15 24.09 -22.41
CA THR A 823 -5.31 23.74 -23.56
C THR A 823 -3.86 24.12 -23.24
N PRO A 824 -2.85 23.65 -23.99
CA PRO A 824 -1.47 24.04 -23.78
C PRO A 824 -1.28 25.57 -23.72
N ARG A 825 -1.97 26.29 -24.60
CA ARG A 825 -1.82 27.73 -24.79
C ARG A 825 -2.43 28.61 -23.69
N ASN A 826 -3.55 28.19 -23.08
CA ASN A 826 -4.23 28.97 -22.02
C ASN A 826 -3.90 28.49 -20.59
N SER A 827 -2.90 27.61 -20.45
CA SER A 827 -2.52 27.00 -19.17
C SER A 827 -1.08 27.30 -18.73
N ASN A 828 -0.42 28.28 -19.37
CA ASN A 828 1.00 28.61 -19.15
C ASN A 828 1.92 27.37 -19.31
N TYR A 829 1.52 26.41 -20.14
CA TYR A 829 2.28 25.20 -20.40
C TYR A 829 3.25 25.47 -21.55
N THR A 830 4.51 25.12 -21.36
CA THR A 830 5.56 25.24 -22.39
C THR A 830 5.96 23.83 -22.77
N TYR A 831 5.98 23.51 -24.07
CA TYR A 831 6.44 22.19 -24.52
C TYR A 831 7.90 22.00 -24.06
N PRO A 832 8.22 20.85 -23.44
CA PRO A 832 9.60 20.52 -23.13
C PRO A 832 10.40 20.51 -24.43
N THR A 833 11.29 21.47 -24.62
CA THR A 833 12.40 21.30 -25.55
C THR A 833 13.41 20.43 -24.83
N GLU A 834 13.46 19.12 -25.14
CA GLU A 834 14.54 18.29 -24.64
C GLU A 834 15.87 18.94 -25.03
N PRO A 835 16.74 19.30 -24.08
CA PRO A 835 18.10 19.68 -24.42
C PRO A 835 18.78 18.45 -25.00
N ALA A 836 19.39 18.60 -26.17
CA ALA A 836 20.19 17.52 -26.77
C ALA A 836 21.22 17.02 -25.73
N MET A 837 21.24 15.71 -25.46
CA MET A 837 22.24 15.13 -24.57
C MET A 837 23.65 15.40 -25.13
N GLU A 838 24.43 16.23 -24.43
CA GLU A 838 25.78 16.62 -24.87
C GLU A 838 26.84 15.54 -24.58
N ASN A 839 26.59 14.62 -23.63
CA ASN A 839 27.51 13.55 -23.20
C ASN A 839 26.77 12.42 -22.45
N TRP A 840 27.50 11.34 -22.13
CA TRP A 840 26.99 10.12 -21.48
C TRP A 840 27.45 9.97 -20.01
N GLY A 841 27.66 11.10 -19.30
CA GLY A 841 28.05 11.10 -17.89
C GLY A 841 26.94 10.71 -16.91
N SER A 842 27.22 10.69 -15.62
CA SER A 842 26.22 10.39 -14.59
C SER A 842 26.40 11.28 -13.36
N ASP A 843 25.33 11.38 -12.57
CA ASP A 843 25.25 12.17 -11.35
C ASP A 843 25.11 11.21 -10.17
N LEU A 844 26.08 11.26 -9.24
CA LEU A 844 26.12 10.39 -8.06
C LEU A 844 25.68 11.18 -6.82
N LEU A 845 24.43 10.99 -6.40
CA LEU A 845 23.76 11.79 -5.35
C LEU A 845 23.91 11.18 -3.94
N CYS A 846 25.14 10.90 -3.51
CA CYS A 846 25.43 10.28 -2.19
C CYS A 846 25.83 11.32 -1.13
N ALA A 847 25.40 11.12 0.12
CA ALA A 847 25.66 12.05 1.23
C ALA A 847 26.99 11.80 1.97
N GLU A 848 27.57 10.59 1.90
CA GLU A 848 28.80 10.20 2.61
C GLU A 848 29.92 9.72 1.68
N TRP A 849 31.14 10.18 1.95
CA TRP A 849 32.32 10.03 1.08
C TRP A 849 33.58 9.59 1.86
N ASP A 850 33.45 9.36 3.16
CA ASP A 850 34.60 9.23 4.04
C ASP A 850 35.29 7.85 3.89
N PRO A 851 36.63 7.82 3.75
CA PRO A 851 37.42 6.59 3.80
C PRO A 851 37.17 5.78 5.07
N SER A 852 37.46 4.47 5.05
CA SER A 852 37.48 3.70 6.29
C SER A 852 38.49 4.30 7.28
N ASN A 853 38.13 4.32 8.57
CA ASN A 853 38.97 4.86 9.66
C ASN A 853 40.38 4.26 9.69
N SER A 854 40.53 3.04 9.18
CA SER A 854 41.80 2.35 8.93
C SER A 854 41.66 1.53 7.66
N VAL A 855 42.78 1.27 6.97
CA VAL A 855 42.80 0.37 5.80
C VAL A 855 42.26 -1.01 6.25
N PRO A 856 41.13 -1.50 5.69
CA PRO A 856 40.49 -2.71 6.17
C PRO A 856 41.40 -3.92 5.94
N THR A 857 41.36 -4.91 6.83
CA THR A 857 42.15 -6.15 6.68
C THR A 857 41.35 -7.25 5.99
N SER A 858 40.02 -7.18 6.05
CA SER A 858 39.12 -8.12 5.38
C SER A 858 38.47 -7.49 4.16
N VAL A 859 38.35 -8.25 3.08
CA VAL A 859 37.65 -7.88 1.84
C VAL A 859 36.16 -7.69 2.07
N HIS A 860 35.64 -8.29 3.15
CA HIS A 860 34.25 -8.21 3.58
C HIS A 860 33.91 -6.89 4.28
N GLU A 861 34.92 -6.07 4.59
CA GLU A 861 34.79 -4.72 5.19
C GLU A 861 35.27 -3.62 4.23
N LEU A 862 35.37 -3.95 2.94
CA LEU A 862 35.97 -3.07 1.94
C LEU A 862 34.97 -2.01 1.46
N ARG A 863 35.25 -0.72 1.69
CA ARG A 863 34.45 0.40 1.16
C ARG A 863 35.00 0.87 -0.19
N PRO A 864 34.19 1.55 -1.03
CA PRO A 864 34.68 2.10 -2.30
C PRO A 864 35.90 3.03 -2.16
N ALA A 865 35.96 3.82 -1.09
CA ALA A 865 37.07 4.72 -0.81
C ALA A 865 38.41 4.00 -0.49
N ASP A 866 38.35 2.74 -0.04
CA ASP A 866 39.53 1.95 0.34
C ASP A 866 40.26 1.34 -0.86
N ILE A 867 39.59 1.26 -2.02
CA ILE A 867 40.20 0.78 -3.26
C ILE A 867 41.31 1.74 -3.69
N LYS A 868 42.50 1.19 -3.93
CA LYS A 868 43.67 1.96 -4.40
C LYS A 868 44.05 1.62 -5.84
N VAL A 869 43.79 0.39 -6.26
CA VAL A 869 44.17 -0.08 -7.59
C VAL A 869 42.94 -0.68 -8.27
N VAL A 870 42.68 -0.25 -9.50
CA VAL A 870 41.74 -0.91 -10.41
C VAL A 870 42.53 -1.60 -11.52
N ALA A 871 42.05 -2.77 -11.95
CA ALA A 871 42.63 -3.51 -13.07
C ALA A 871 41.55 -4.29 -13.82
N ALA A 872 41.81 -4.65 -15.07
CA ALA A 872 40.90 -5.50 -15.83
C ALA A 872 41.64 -6.42 -16.80
N LEU A 873 41.02 -7.57 -17.05
CA LEU A 873 41.42 -8.57 -18.03
C LEU A 873 40.18 -9.04 -18.81
N GLY A 874 40.37 -9.41 -20.08
CA GLY A 874 39.27 -9.74 -20.97
C GLY A 874 39.59 -9.61 -22.45
N ASP A 875 38.58 -9.26 -23.23
CA ASP A 875 38.62 -9.13 -24.69
C ASP A 875 38.42 -7.68 -25.18
N SER A 876 37.98 -7.52 -26.44
CA SER A 876 37.75 -6.23 -27.10
C SER A 876 36.69 -5.35 -26.41
N LEU A 877 35.75 -5.93 -25.65
CA LEU A 877 34.79 -5.15 -24.87
C LEU A 877 35.45 -4.54 -23.62
N THR A 878 36.50 -5.18 -23.09
CA THR A 878 37.27 -4.64 -21.97
C THR A 878 38.29 -3.59 -22.43
N THR A 879 38.69 -3.59 -23.71
CA THR A 879 39.47 -2.50 -24.32
C THR A 879 38.62 -1.39 -24.95
N ALA A 880 37.30 -1.56 -24.96
CA ALA A 880 36.31 -0.64 -25.55
C ALA A 880 36.55 -0.36 -27.05
N VAL A 881 36.74 -1.43 -27.82
CA VAL A 881 36.79 -1.33 -29.29
C VAL A 881 35.51 -0.69 -29.81
N GLY A 882 35.65 0.35 -30.63
CA GLY A 882 34.53 0.99 -31.31
C GLY A 882 33.61 1.84 -30.43
N ALA A 883 33.99 2.18 -29.19
CA ALA A 883 33.12 2.97 -28.31
C ALA A 883 32.79 4.37 -28.85
N ARG A 884 33.72 5.05 -29.54
CA ARG A 884 33.49 6.39 -30.10
C ARG A 884 33.90 6.47 -31.57
N PRO A 885 33.12 5.93 -32.51
CA PRO A 885 33.45 5.98 -33.91
C PRO A 885 33.21 7.41 -34.43
N SER A 886 34.28 8.10 -34.83
CA SER A 886 34.17 9.38 -35.55
C SER A 886 34.02 9.17 -37.06
N ASN A 887 34.56 8.07 -37.60
CA ASN A 887 34.49 7.64 -39.01
C ASN A 887 34.73 6.11 -39.11
N ALA A 888 34.44 5.50 -40.26
CA ALA A 888 34.63 4.06 -40.52
C ALA A 888 36.07 3.52 -40.31
N SER A 889 37.10 4.38 -40.28
CA SER A 889 38.48 3.99 -39.92
C SER A 889 38.65 3.68 -38.43
N ASP A 890 37.77 4.20 -37.58
CA ASP A 890 37.91 4.18 -36.13
C ASP A 890 37.10 3.02 -35.51
N LEU A 891 36.38 2.26 -36.33
CA LEU A 891 35.55 1.10 -35.98
C LEU A 891 36.30 0.04 -35.15
N LEU A 892 37.59 -0.17 -35.43
CA LEU A 892 38.45 -1.14 -34.73
C LEU A 892 39.39 -0.48 -33.70
N THR A 893 39.19 0.81 -33.39
CA THR A 893 40.05 1.49 -32.41
C THR A 893 39.67 1.07 -30.99
N SER A 894 40.65 0.60 -30.22
CA SER A 894 40.52 0.37 -28.78
C SER A 894 40.47 1.70 -28.01
N TRP A 895 39.28 2.14 -27.62
CA TRP A 895 39.07 3.35 -26.80
C TRP A 895 39.29 3.06 -25.32
N ARG A 896 40.50 2.64 -24.96
CA ARG A 896 40.86 2.16 -23.62
C ARG A 896 40.45 3.11 -22.50
N GLY A 897 40.50 4.43 -22.73
CA GLY A 897 40.06 5.44 -21.76
C GLY A 897 38.55 5.50 -21.50
N LEU A 898 37.73 4.96 -22.41
CA LEU A 898 36.26 4.89 -22.31
C LEU A 898 35.76 3.52 -21.81
N SER A 899 36.67 2.58 -21.52
CA SER A 899 36.30 1.24 -21.08
C SER A 899 35.46 1.27 -19.80
N TRP A 900 34.27 0.66 -19.88
CA TRP A 900 33.30 0.59 -18.79
C TRP A 900 33.88 0.09 -17.46
N SER A 901 34.81 -0.86 -17.49
CA SER A 901 35.38 -1.50 -16.30
C SER A 901 36.68 -0.89 -15.80
N ILE A 902 37.44 -0.17 -16.65
CA ILE A 902 38.81 0.27 -16.32
C ILE A 902 39.26 1.59 -16.98
N GLY A 903 38.44 2.23 -17.81
CA GLY A 903 38.75 3.51 -18.44
C GLY A 903 38.64 4.70 -17.47
N GLY A 904 39.49 5.71 -17.62
CA GLY A 904 39.53 6.88 -16.74
C GLY A 904 39.63 8.22 -17.45
N ASP A 905 39.25 8.31 -18.73
CA ASP A 905 39.15 9.59 -19.44
C ASP A 905 38.01 10.44 -18.86
N GLY A 906 38.20 11.76 -18.83
CA GLY A 906 37.20 12.70 -18.29
C GLY A 906 36.92 12.53 -16.79
N ASN A 907 35.67 12.82 -16.41
CA ASN A 907 35.13 12.68 -15.06
C ASN A 907 33.74 12.02 -15.13
N LEU A 908 33.17 11.68 -13.97
CA LEU A 908 31.87 11.00 -13.93
C LEU A 908 30.75 11.82 -14.61
N GLU A 909 30.77 13.14 -14.45
CA GLU A 909 29.77 14.04 -15.04
C GLU A 909 29.77 14.06 -16.57
N THR A 910 30.82 13.54 -17.21
CA THR A 910 31.00 13.55 -18.68
C THR A 910 31.12 12.14 -19.28
N ILE A 911 31.80 11.22 -18.59
CA ILE A 911 32.08 9.85 -19.05
C ILE A 911 31.91 8.88 -17.88
N THR A 912 30.90 8.02 -17.94
CA THR A 912 30.63 7.03 -16.89
C THR A 912 31.41 5.75 -17.10
N THR A 913 32.40 5.51 -16.23
CA THR A 913 33.18 4.27 -16.13
C THR A 913 33.35 3.89 -14.67
N LEU A 914 33.66 2.62 -14.37
CA LEU A 914 33.92 2.20 -13.00
C LEU A 914 35.03 3.03 -12.30
N PRO A 915 36.19 3.33 -12.93
CA PRO A 915 37.17 4.23 -12.32
C PRO A 915 36.66 5.65 -12.10
N ASN A 916 35.87 6.23 -13.00
CA ASN A 916 35.33 7.57 -12.80
C ASN A 916 34.29 7.63 -11.67
N ILE A 917 33.53 6.55 -11.47
CA ILE A 917 32.69 6.38 -10.27
C ILE A 917 33.56 6.26 -9.03
N LEU A 918 34.62 5.45 -9.03
CA LEU A 918 35.50 5.29 -7.86
C LEU A 918 36.30 6.55 -7.51
N LYS A 919 36.67 7.40 -8.49
CA LYS A 919 37.33 8.70 -8.27
C LYS A 919 36.51 9.64 -7.41
N LYS A 920 35.18 9.47 -7.38
CA LYS A 920 34.29 10.20 -6.46
C LYS A 920 34.64 9.90 -5.00
N PHE A 921 34.86 8.63 -4.66
CA PHE A 921 35.21 8.20 -3.32
C PHE A 921 36.72 8.32 -3.01
N ASN A 922 37.56 8.07 -4.01
CA ASN A 922 39.01 8.11 -3.88
C ASN A 922 39.66 8.66 -5.16
N PRO A 923 39.98 9.97 -5.23
CA PRO A 923 40.54 10.57 -6.43
C PRO A 923 41.98 10.11 -6.74
N LYS A 924 42.61 9.31 -5.87
CA LYS A 924 43.98 8.82 -6.00
C LYS A 924 44.08 7.36 -6.48
N ILE A 925 43.00 6.77 -6.99
CA ILE A 925 43.05 5.41 -7.54
C ILE A 925 44.06 5.32 -8.70
N LEU A 926 44.70 4.16 -8.81
CA LEU A 926 45.73 3.85 -9.80
C LEU A 926 45.28 2.71 -10.72
N GLY A 927 45.91 2.59 -11.89
CA GLY A 927 45.76 1.43 -12.78
C GLY A 927 44.73 1.57 -13.90
N PHE A 928 43.89 2.59 -13.88
CA PHE A 928 42.93 2.85 -14.97
C PHE A 928 43.65 3.20 -16.28
N SER A 929 43.03 2.84 -17.41
CA SER A 929 43.50 3.17 -18.76
C SER A 929 43.03 4.55 -19.20
N THR A 930 43.77 5.19 -20.10
CA THR A 930 43.41 6.49 -20.72
C THR A 930 43.67 6.45 -22.22
N GLY A 931 43.02 7.31 -23.00
CA GLY A 931 43.24 7.42 -24.44
C GLY A 931 43.07 6.10 -25.22
N THR A 932 43.81 5.96 -26.32
CA THR A 932 43.68 4.84 -27.28
C THR A 932 44.97 4.04 -27.47
N GLN A 933 46.10 4.47 -26.89
CA GLN A 933 47.41 3.88 -27.12
C GLN A 933 47.70 2.73 -26.14
N GLU A 934 48.58 1.81 -26.53
CA GLU A 934 48.98 0.69 -25.68
C GLU A 934 49.76 1.17 -24.43
N GLU A 935 50.56 2.22 -24.60
CA GLU A 935 51.35 2.85 -23.53
C GLU A 935 50.46 3.44 -22.42
N THR A 936 49.21 3.76 -22.76
CA THR A 936 48.21 4.33 -21.85
C THR A 936 47.21 3.30 -21.34
N ALA A 937 47.47 2.00 -21.56
CA ALA A 937 46.63 0.89 -21.10
C ALA A 937 46.63 0.69 -19.57
N GLY A 938 47.63 1.22 -18.85
CA GLY A 938 47.70 1.05 -17.40
C GLY A 938 47.70 -0.43 -16.99
N LEU A 939 46.72 -0.83 -16.17
CA LEU A 939 46.47 -2.22 -15.75
C LEU A 939 45.28 -2.87 -16.48
N ASN A 940 44.89 -2.32 -17.64
CA ASN A 940 44.02 -3.01 -18.59
C ASN A 940 44.87 -3.95 -19.45
N VAL A 941 44.90 -5.24 -19.09
CA VAL A 941 45.67 -6.28 -19.81
C VAL A 941 44.79 -7.07 -20.80
N ALA A 942 43.59 -6.58 -21.09
CA ALA A 942 42.69 -7.20 -22.04
C ALA A 942 43.26 -7.15 -23.47
N VAL A 943 43.01 -8.22 -24.22
CA VAL A 943 43.53 -8.43 -25.57
C VAL A 943 42.37 -8.69 -26.52
N GLU A 944 42.32 -7.95 -27.62
CA GLU A 944 41.30 -8.13 -28.64
C GLU A 944 41.30 -9.58 -29.19
N GLY A 945 40.12 -10.18 -29.34
CA GLY A 945 39.97 -11.56 -29.79
C GLY A 945 40.34 -12.64 -28.76
N ALA A 946 40.70 -12.26 -27.52
CA ALA A 946 41.01 -13.20 -26.46
C ALA A 946 39.84 -14.15 -26.15
N ARG A 947 40.19 -15.34 -25.68
CA ARG A 947 39.26 -16.39 -25.24
C ARG A 947 39.59 -16.82 -23.81
N ALA A 948 38.78 -17.71 -23.24
CA ALA A 948 39.00 -18.17 -21.86
C ALA A 948 40.42 -18.73 -21.64
N TRP A 949 41.00 -19.43 -22.62
CA TRP A 949 42.36 -19.99 -22.51
C TRP A 949 43.47 -18.94 -22.35
N ASP A 950 43.22 -17.67 -22.71
CA ASP A 950 44.20 -16.58 -22.61
C ASP A 950 44.24 -15.98 -21.19
N MET A 951 43.20 -16.23 -20.39
CA MET A 951 43.05 -15.63 -19.06
C MET A 951 44.20 -15.94 -18.09
N PRO A 952 44.79 -17.16 -18.06
CA PRO A 952 45.96 -17.41 -17.23
C PRO A 952 47.20 -16.59 -17.65
N ALA A 953 47.35 -16.26 -18.94
CA ALA A 953 48.46 -15.43 -19.40
C ALA A 953 48.24 -13.96 -19.01
N GLN A 954 47.03 -13.42 -19.25
CA GLN A 954 46.67 -12.07 -18.83
C GLN A 954 46.77 -11.89 -17.30
N ALA A 955 46.39 -12.91 -16.50
CA ALA A 955 46.53 -12.88 -15.05
C ALA A 955 48.00 -12.77 -14.60
N ARG A 956 48.92 -13.51 -15.23
CA ARG A 956 50.36 -13.42 -14.92
C ARG A 956 50.94 -12.06 -15.28
N ASP A 957 50.62 -11.55 -16.48
CA ASP A 957 51.05 -10.23 -16.92
C ASP A 957 50.55 -9.15 -15.95
N LEU A 958 49.29 -9.21 -15.54
CA LEU A 958 48.73 -8.26 -14.58
C LEU A 958 49.46 -8.28 -13.24
N VAL A 959 49.74 -9.47 -12.69
CA VAL A 959 50.50 -9.63 -11.44
C VAL A 959 51.91 -9.06 -11.58
N GLU A 960 52.58 -9.33 -12.71
CA GLU A 960 53.93 -8.82 -12.97
C GLU A 960 53.96 -7.29 -13.09
N ARG A 961 52.99 -6.69 -13.80
CA ARG A 961 52.83 -5.23 -13.89
C ARG A 961 52.60 -4.60 -12.51
N MET A 962 51.79 -5.23 -11.65
CA MET A 962 51.58 -4.75 -10.28
C MET A 962 52.85 -4.84 -9.43
N LYS A 963 53.60 -5.95 -9.53
CA LYS A 963 54.89 -6.14 -8.82
C LYS A 963 55.96 -5.15 -9.23
N ASN A 964 56.01 -4.79 -10.51
CA ASN A 964 57.02 -3.89 -11.07
C ASN A 964 56.65 -2.40 -10.94
N SER A 965 55.45 -2.07 -10.45
CA SER A 965 55.01 -0.69 -10.31
C SER A 965 55.55 -0.04 -9.02
N PRO A 966 56.33 1.05 -9.10
CA PRO A 966 56.83 1.73 -7.90
C PRO A 966 55.73 2.49 -7.13
N LYS A 967 54.51 2.60 -7.70
CA LYS A 967 53.37 3.31 -7.11
C LYS A 967 52.40 2.38 -6.36
N ILE A 968 52.49 1.07 -6.57
CA ILE A 968 51.56 0.09 -6.00
C ILE A 968 52.28 -0.67 -4.89
N ASN A 969 51.75 -0.60 -3.68
CA ASN A 969 52.18 -1.46 -2.59
C ASN A 969 51.40 -2.78 -2.65
N LEU A 970 52.04 -3.82 -3.19
CA LEU A 970 51.40 -5.11 -3.39
C LEU A 970 50.80 -5.67 -2.09
N GLU A 971 51.41 -5.46 -0.92
CA GLU A 971 50.93 -6.02 0.35
C GLU A 971 49.82 -5.20 1.03
N LYS A 972 49.77 -3.89 0.79
CA LYS A 972 48.91 -2.96 1.54
C LYS A 972 47.74 -2.40 0.74
N ASP A 973 47.91 -2.27 -0.57
CA ASP A 973 46.89 -1.65 -1.42
C ASP A 973 45.81 -2.67 -1.77
N TRP A 974 44.54 -2.26 -1.69
CA TRP A 974 43.40 -3.03 -2.15
C TRP A 974 43.24 -2.93 -3.67
N LYS A 975 43.16 -4.09 -4.34
CA LYS A 975 42.95 -4.20 -5.80
C LYS A 975 41.50 -4.60 -6.06
N LEU A 976 40.84 -3.86 -6.94
CA LEU A 976 39.58 -4.26 -7.56
C LEU A 976 39.88 -4.70 -9.00
N ILE A 977 39.70 -5.98 -9.29
CA ILE A 977 40.04 -6.58 -10.59
C ILE A 977 38.76 -7.05 -11.28
N THR A 978 38.51 -6.60 -12.51
CA THR A 978 37.35 -7.02 -13.30
C THR A 978 37.76 -7.98 -14.41
N LEU A 979 37.18 -9.18 -14.41
CA LEU A 979 37.37 -10.22 -15.42
C LEU A 979 36.09 -10.33 -16.24
N PHE A 980 36.18 -10.11 -17.56
CA PHE A 980 35.07 -10.29 -18.50
C PHE A 980 35.55 -10.94 -19.79
N ILE A 981 35.09 -12.16 -20.08
CA ILE A 981 35.53 -12.97 -21.21
C ILE A 981 34.45 -14.02 -21.56
N GLY A 982 34.39 -14.44 -22.81
CA GLY A 982 33.57 -15.60 -23.24
C GLY A 982 32.72 -15.36 -24.48
N SER A 983 32.58 -14.11 -24.93
CA SER A 983 31.84 -13.81 -26.17
C SER A 983 32.48 -14.50 -27.38
N ASN A 984 33.80 -14.47 -27.47
CA ASN A 984 34.55 -15.17 -28.52
C ASN A 984 34.42 -16.70 -28.42
N ASP A 985 34.47 -17.27 -27.21
CA ASP A 985 34.28 -18.70 -26.97
C ASP A 985 32.88 -19.16 -27.44
N LEU A 986 31.83 -18.40 -27.12
CA LEU A 986 30.47 -18.68 -27.59
C LEU A 986 30.32 -18.49 -29.11
N CYS A 987 30.93 -17.44 -29.67
CA CYS A 987 30.90 -17.16 -31.11
C CYS A 987 31.51 -18.26 -31.97
N HIS A 988 32.49 -19.00 -31.44
CA HIS A 988 33.17 -20.10 -32.12
C HIS A 988 32.74 -21.50 -31.66
N TYR A 989 31.81 -21.59 -30.69
CA TYR A 989 31.32 -22.87 -30.16
C TYR A 989 30.81 -23.81 -31.28
N CYS A 990 30.13 -23.26 -32.27
CA CYS A 990 29.53 -24.01 -33.37
C CYS A 990 30.56 -24.62 -34.34
N GLU A 991 31.80 -24.13 -34.33
CA GLU A 991 32.90 -24.69 -35.13
C GLU A 991 33.60 -25.84 -34.41
N ASN A 992 33.79 -25.73 -33.10
CA ASN A 992 34.49 -26.72 -32.29
C ASN A 992 33.90 -26.84 -30.87
N PRO A 993 32.80 -27.59 -30.69
CA PRO A 993 32.13 -27.73 -29.40
C PRO A 993 32.98 -28.32 -28.28
N GLU A 994 34.01 -29.10 -28.62
CA GLU A 994 34.92 -29.71 -27.65
C GLU A 994 35.89 -28.68 -27.08
N ALA A 995 36.55 -27.91 -27.95
CA ALA A 995 37.52 -26.90 -27.55
C ALA A 995 36.89 -25.72 -26.79
N TYR A 996 35.63 -25.39 -27.07
CA TYR A 996 34.89 -24.30 -26.41
C TYR A 996 33.80 -24.83 -25.47
N SER A 997 33.97 -26.04 -24.93
CA SER A 997 33.01 -26.62 -24.01
C SER A 997 32.94 -25.83 -22.69
N PRO A 998 31.79 -25.84 -21.97
CA PRO A 998 31.70 -25.21 -20.65
C PRO A 998 32.77 -25.69 -19.66
N ARG A 999 33.25 -26.93 -19.81
CA ARG A 999 34.30 -27.47 -18.96
C ARG A 999 35.64 -26.78 -19.19
N GLU A 1000 36.10 -26.69 -20.45
CA GLU A 1000 37.36 -26.03 -20.79
C GLU A 1000 37.31 -24.54 -20.46
N TYR A 1001 36.19 -23.88 -20.79
CA TYR A 1001 35.93 -22.49 -20.43
C TYR A 1001 36.15 -22.26 -18.92
N LEU A 1002 35.43 -22.98 -18.07
CA LEU A 1002 35.53 -22.82 -16.61
C LEU A 1002 36.93 -23.17 -16.07
N GLN A 1003 37.58 -24.19 -16.64
CA GLN A 1003 38.92 -24.60 -16.23
C GLN A 1003 39.95 -23.47 -16.41
N HIS A 1004 39.90 -22.74 -17.53
CA HIS A 1004 40.83 -21.64 -17.76
C HIS A 1004 40.56 -20.42 -16.89
N ILE A 1005 39.28 -20.12 -16.60
CA ILE A 1005 38.91 -19.07 -15.63
C ILE A 1005 39.43 -19.42 -14.24
N GLN A 1006 39.24 -20.68 -13.81
CA GLN A 1006 39.77 -21.15 -12.53
C GLN A 1006 41.29 -21.00 -12.44
N GLN A 1007 42.03 -21.32 -13.51
CA GLN A 1007 43.49 -21.14 -13.54
C GLN A 1007 43.91 -19.68 -13.35
N ALA A 1008 43.18 -18.73 -13.92
CA ALA A 1008 43.43 -17.30 -13.72
C ALA A 1008 43.13 -16.86 -12.27
N LEU A 1009 42.00 -17.30 -11.71
CA LEU A 1009 41.63 -17.04 -10.32
C LEU A 1009 42.65 -17.65 -9.33
N ASP A 1010 43.16 -18.84 -9.62
CA ASP A 1010 44.20 -19.51 -8.82
C ASP A 1010 45.52 -18.72 -8.80
N ILE A 1011 45.88 -18.08 -9.91
CA ILE A 1011 47.06 -17.20 -9.98
C ILE A 1011 46.85 -16.00 -9.06
N PHE A 1012 45.70 -15.32 -9.14
CA PHE A 1012 45.41 -14.20 -8.24
C PHE A 1012 45.34 -14.63 -6.77
N TYR A 1013 44.71 -15.76 -6.47
CA TYR A 1013 44.63 -16.31 -5.12
C TYR A 1013 46.00 -16.69 -4.55
N LYS A 1014 46.99 -17.04 -5.37
CA LYS A 1014 48.36 -17.35 -4.89
C LYS A 1014 49.24 -16.12 -4.76
N GLU A 1015 49.10 -15.17 -5.68
CA GLU A 1015 50.08 -14.10 -5.87
C GLU A 1015 49.64 -12.73 -5.35
N LEU A 1016 48.33 -12.51 -5.15
CA LEU A 1016 47.78 -11.21 -4.74
C LEU A 1016 47.19 -11.24 -3.33
N PRO A 1017 47.77 -10.49 -2.38
CA PRO A 1017 47.08 -10.09 -1.17
C PRO A 1017 46.05 -8.98 -1.44
N ARG A 1018 45.02 -8.86 -0.60
CA ARG A 1018 44.04 -7.76 -0.63
C ARG A 1018 43.38 -7.54 -2.01
N ALA A 1019 42.68 -8.56 -2.52
CA ALA A 1019 42.06 -8.51 -3.85
C ALA A 1019 40.56 -8.81 -3.81
N PHE A 1020 39.78 -7.94 -4.45
CA PHE A 1020 38.37 -8.16 -4.78
C PHE A 1020 38.28 -8.42 -6.28
N ILE A 1021 37.80 -9.61 -6.66
CA ILE A 1021 37.69 -10.02 -8.06
C ILE A 1021 36.22 -10.01 -8.50
N ASN A 1022 35.88 -9.13 -9.45
CA ASN A 1022 34.62 -9.19 -10.18
C ASN A 1022 34.77 -10.19 -11.33
N VAL A 1023 33.91 -11.21 -11.37
CA VAL A 1023 33.76 -12.11 -12.50
C VAL A 1023 32.43 -11.79 -13.16
N VAL A 1024 32.48 -11.12 -14.31
CA VAL A 1024 31.27 -10.65 -14.99
C VAL A 1024 30.81 -11.73 -15.96
N GLU A 1025 29.54 -12.11 -15.85
CA GLU A 1025 28.98 -13.17 -16.67
C GLU A 1025 28.80 -12.70 -18.13
N VAL A 1026 29.07 -13.61 -19.07
CA VAL A 1026 28.95 -13.32 -20.51
C VAL A 1026 27.50 -13.07 -20.92
N MET A 1027 27.27 -12.13 -21.84
CA MET A 1027 25.95 -11.78 -22.39
C MET A 1027 25.30 -12.93 -23.16
N GLU A 1028 23.97 -13.01 -23.10
CA GLU A 1028 23.15 -13.92 -23.90
C GLU A 1028 23.18 -13.51 -25.39
N LEU A 1029 23.96 -14.21 -26.21
CA LEU A 1029 24.22 -13.78 -27.60
C LEU A 1029 23.01 -13.88 -28.55
N VAL A 1030 21.99 -14.68 -28.22
CA VAL A 1030 20.82 -14.85 -29.11
C VAL A 1030 19.89 -13.64 -29.08
N GLY A 1031 19.79 -12.93 -27.95
CA GLY A 1031 19.05 -11.68 -27.85
C GLY A 1031 19.50 -10.61 -28.87
N LEU A 1032 20.79 -10.58 -29.22
CA LEU A 1032 21.33 -9.68 -30.26
C LEU A 1032 20.85 -10.02 -31.68
N HIS A 1033 20.49 -11.28 -31.95
CA HIS A 1033 19.99 -11.73 -33.26
C HIS A 1033 18.52 -11.39 -33.49
N GLN A 1034 17.71 -11.35 -32.41
CA GLN A 1034 16.25 -11.12 -32.44
C GLN A 1034 15.85 -9.66 -32.75
N GLY A 1035 16.78 -8.70 -32.77
CA GLY A 1035 16.52 -7.26 -32.93
C GLY A 1035 16.39 -6.74 -34.37
N GLN A 1036 16.37 -7.60 -35.40
CA GLN A 1036 16.51 -7.17 -36.81
C GLN A 1036 15.23 -6.66 -37.50
N GLY A 1037 14.22 -6.23 -36.73
CA GLY A 1037 13.02 -5.54 -37.22
C GLY A 1037 13.23 -4.07 -37.65
N GLY A 1038 14.48 -3.59 -37.80
CA GLY A 1038 14.75 -2.18 -38.12
C GLY A 1038 16.20 -1.84 -38.46
N LYS A 1039 16.80 -2.50 -39.48
CA LYS A 1039 18.04 -2.11 -40.21
C LYS A 1039 19.34 -1.83 -39.39
N CYS A 1040 19.77 -2.71 -38.48
CA CYS A 1040 21.21 -2.92 -38.21
C CYS A 1040 21.60 -4.26 -38.85
N VAL A 1041 22.21 -4.24 -40.02
CA VAL A 1041 22.76 -5.45 -40.63
C VAL A 1041 24.18 -5.59 -40.08
N MET A 1042 24.39 -6.56 -39.17
CA MET A 1042 25.74 -6.94 -38.74
C MET A 1042 26.65 -7.01 -39.98
N PRO A 1043 27.71 -6.20 -40.08
CA PRO A 1043 28.58 -6.23 -41.24
C PRO A 1043 29.08 -7.65 -41.48
N LEU A 1044 29.24 -8.06 -42.74
CA LEU A 1044 29.77 -9.39 -43.11
C LEU A 1044 31.08 -9.73 -42.37
N ALA A 1045 31.89 -8.73 -42.02
CA ALA A 1045 33.12 -8.86 -41.24
C ALA A 1045 32.88 -9.23 -39.75
N ALA A 1046 31.82 -8.72 -39.12
CA ALA A 1046 31.43 -9.10 -37.76
C ALA A 1046 30.76 -10.50 -37.76
N GLN A 1047 29.95 -10.79 -38.78
CA GLN A 1047 29.37 -12.13 -39.00
C GLN A 1047 30.42 -13.21 -39.29
N SER A 1048 31.56 -12.86 -39.91
CA SER A 1048 32.66 -13.80 -40.11
C SER A 1048 33.42 -14.15 -38.82
N ASN A 1049 33.37 -13.28 -37.81
CA ASN A 1049 34.00 -13.52 -36.50
C ASN A 1049 33.08 -14.26 -35.52
N CYS A 1050 31.77 -14.26 -35.74
CA CYS A 1050 30.80 -14.99 -34.90
C CYS A 1050 30.03 -16.05 -35.70
N THR A 1051 30.67 -17.20 -35.88
CA THR A 1051 30.20 -18.28 -36.77
C THR A 1051 28.87 -18.90 -36.36
N CYS A 1052 28.53 -18.89 -35.07
CA CYS A 1052 27.23 -19.37 -34.58
C CYS A 1052 26.03 -18.53 -35.06
N LEU A 1053 26.25 -17.28 -35.49
CA LEU A 1053 25.19 -16.36 -35.93
C LEU A 1053 25.05 -16.29 -37.46
N ARG A 1054 25.82 -17.10 -38.21
CA ARG A 1054 25.87 -17.05 -39.67
C ARG A 1054 24.71 -17.82 -40.32
N GLY A 1055 23.74 -17.09 -40.88
CA GLY A 1055 22.69 -17.68 -41.72
C GLY A 1055 21.58 -18.44 -40.97
N SER A 1056 21.52 -18.30 -39.65
CA SER A 1056 20.56 -18.99 -38.77
C SER A 1056 19.20 -18.28 -38.77
N GLN A 1057 18.12 -19.02 -39.01
CA GLN A 1057 16.74 -18.54 -38.79
C GLN A 1057 16.43 -18.44 -37.29
N GLU A 1058 15.55 -17.51 -36.90
CA GLU A 1058 15.03 -17.45 -35.53
C GLU A 1058 14.47 -18.82 -35.12
N ASN A 1059 14.88 -19.31 -33.95
CA ASN A 1059 14.51 -20.61 -33.37
C ASN A 1059 15.14 -21.88 -33.99
N SER A 1060 16.26 -21.79 -34.70
CA SER A 1060 16.98 -23.00 -35.14
C SER A 1060 17.49 -23.84 -33.95
N PRO A 1061 17.66 -25.18 -34.11
CA PRO A 1061 18.25 -26.04 -33.08
C PRO A 1061 19.63 -25.59 -32.60
N GLU A 1062 20.42 -24.99 -33.51
CA GLU A 1062 21.74 -24.42 -33.25
C GLU A 1062 21.63 -23.22 -32.29
N MET A 1063 20.64 -22.35 -32.49
CA MET A 1063 20.39 -21.21 -31.59
C MET A 1063 19.93 -21.66 -30.20
N GLN A 1064 19.09 -22.69 -30.10
CA GLN A 1064 18.69 -23.27 -28.81
C GLN A 1064 19.89 -23.92 -28.09
N LYS A 1065 20.79 -24.55 -28.85
CA LYS A 1065 22.02 -25.11 -28.31
C LYS A 1065 22.96 -24.02 -27.80
N LEU A 1066 23.09 -22.92 -28.54
CA LEU A 1066 23.89 -21.78 -28.13
C LEU A 1066 23.36 -21.16 -26.83
N LYS A 1067 22.03 -20.95 -26.70
CA LYS A 1067 21.41 -20.52 -25.43
C LYS A 1067 21.78 -21.44 -24.26
N THR A 1068 21.73 -22.75 -24.48
CA THR A 1068 22.08 -23.74 -23.45
C THR A 1068 23.54 -23.62 -23.02
N VAL A 1069 24.46 -23.44 -23.97
CA VAL A 1069 25.90 -23.30 -23.68
C VAL A 1069 26.20 -21.99 -22.98
N ASN A 1070 25.59 -20.89 -23.45
CA ASN A 1070 25.66 -19.58 -22.81
C ASN A 1070 25.23 -19.66 -21.34
N TRP A 1071 24.12 -20.36 -21.06
CA TRP A 1071 23.66 -20.55 -19.69
C TRP A 1071 24.62 -21.41 -18.86
N ASN A 1072 25.22 -22.45 -19.45
CA ASN A 1072 26.24 -23.25 -18.77
C ASN A 1072 27.51 -22.45 -18.42
N PHE A 1073 27.89 -21.47 -19.24
CA PHE A 1073 29.01 -20.57 -18.93
C PHE A 1073 28.65 -19.68 -17.74
N GLN A 1074 27.52 -18.98 -17.83
CA GLN A 1074 27.00 -18.08 -16.78
C GLN A 1074 26.85 -18.81 -15.44
N SER A 1075 26.06 -19.89 -15.40
CA SER A 1075 25.84 -20.69 -14.19
C SER A 1075 27.12 -21.34 -13.64
N GLY A 1076 28.08 -21.65 -14.50
CA GLY A 1076 29.38 -22.17 -14.12
C GLY A 1076 30.25 -21.11 -13.43
N LEU A 1077 30.30 -19.89 -13.97
CA LEU A 1077 31.05 -18.78 -13.38
C LEU A 1077 30.54 -18.42 -11.99
N SER A 1078 29.22 -18.42 -11.77
CA SER A 1078 28.65 -18.07 -10.47
C SER A 1078 29.13 -19.01 -9.36
N ARG A 1079 29.52 -20.26 -9.68
CA ARG A 1079 30.03 -21.23 -8.69
C ARG A 1079 31.34 -20.81 -8.05
N PHE A 1080 32.18 -20.03 -8.74
CA PHE A 1080 33.46 -19.56 -8.18
C PHE A 1080 33.29 -18.67 -6.95
N SER A 1081 32.14 -17.98 -6.82
CA SER A 1081 31.84 -17.18 -5.62
C SER A 1081 31.58 -18.00 -4.36
N TYR A 1082 31.29 -19.29 -4.50
CA TYR A 1082 31.00 -20.22 -3.40
C TYR A 1082 32.09 -21.26 -3.19
N GLN A 1083 33.17 -21.18 -3.98
CA GLN A 1083 34.22 -22.19 -3.97
C GLN A 1083 35.01 -22.11 -2.65
N HIS A 1084 35.05 -23.22 -1.91
CA HIS A 1084 35.60 -23.29 -0.56
C HIS A 1084 37.07 -22.84 -0.49
N GLU A 1085 37.87 -23.10 -1.52
CA GLU A 1085 39.26 -22.69 -1.59
C GLU A 1085 39.43 -21.16 -1.55
N TYR A 1086 38.56 -20.40 -2.22
CA TYR A 1086 38.65 -18.93 -2.28
C TYR A 1086 38.07 -18.24 -1.03
N LEU A 1087 37.32 -18.97 -0.20
CA LEU A 1087 36.74 -18.46 1.06
C LEU A 1087 37.70 -18.56 2.25
N GLN A 1088 38.88 -19.19 2.10
CA GLN A 1088 39.83 -19.39 3.20
C GLN A 1088 40.60 -18.13 3.60
N ARG A 1089 40.60 -17.09 2.75
CA ARG A 1089 41.36 -15.86 2.96
C ARG A 1089 40.44 -14.70 3.25
N GLU A 1090 40.69 -14.00 4.37
CA GLU A 1090 39.99 -12.76 4.70
C GLU A 1090 40.25 -11.65 3.69
N ASP A 1091 41.39 -11.68 3.01
CA ASP A 1091 41.84 -10.61 2.13
C ASP A 1091 41.61 -10.88 0.64
N PHE A 1092 40.80 -11.89 0.30
CA PHE A 1092 40.52 -12.28 -1.08
C PHE A 1092 39.05 -12.68 -1.25
N ALA A 1093 38.38 -12.16 -2.28
CA ALA A 1093 37.03 -12.62 -2.65
C ALA A 1093 36.82 -12.63 -4.16
N VAL A 1094 36.05 -13.63 -4.63
CA VAL A 1094 35.56 -13.73 -6.01
C VAL A 1094 34.05 -13.51 -6.01
N VAL A 1095 33.57 -12.53 -6.77
CA VAL A 1095 32.17 -12.13 -6.81
C VAL A 1095 31.66 -12.13 -8.25
N ALA A 1096 30.69 -12.99 -8.54
CA ALA A 1096 30.01 -13.05 -9.82
C ALA A 1096 29.06 -11.83 -10.00
N GLN A 1097 29.02 -11.30 -11.21
CA GLN A 1097 28.20 -10.15 -11.59
C GLN A 1097 27.28 -10.54 -12.76
N PRO A 1098 26.01 -10.90 -12.50
CA PRO A 1098 25.15 -11.58 -13.47
C PRO A 1098 24.27 -10.66 -14.33
N PHE A 1099 24.51 -9.34 -14.39
CA PHE A 1099 23.61 -8.37 -15.05
C PHE A 1099 23.44 -8.55 -16.57
N PHE A 1100 24.05 -9.58 -17.15
CA PHE A 1100 24.00 -9.93 -18.55
C PHE A 1100 23.28 -11.25 -18.87
N GLN A 1101 22.75 -11.96 -17.85
CA GLN A 1101 21.97 -13.19 -18.06
C GLN A 1101 20.73 -12.95 -18.94
N ASN A 1102 20.03 -11.84 -18.70
CA ASN A 1102 18.81 -11.46 -19.39
C ASN A 1102 19.01 -10.11 -20.10
N THR A 1103 19.86 -10.10 -21.13
CA THR A 1103 20.14 -8.88 -21.89
C THR A 1103 19.01 -8.59 -22.88
N LEU A 1104 18.30 -7.49 -22.67
CA LEU A 1104 17.33 -6.96 -23.62
C LEU A 1104 18.05 -5.97 -24.55
N VAL A 1105 17.84 -6.10 -25.86
CA VAL A 1105 18.21 -5.04 -26.80
C VAL A 1105 17.32 -3.83 -26.47
N PRO A 1106 17.90 -2.69 -26.07
CA PRO A 1106 17.12 -1.51 -25.71
C PRO A 1106 16.18 -1.11 -26.83
N LEU A 1107 15.01 -0.60 -26.47
CA LEU A 1107 14.09 -0.01 -27.43
C LEU A 1107 14.30 1.51 -27.47
N ASN A 1108 14.21 2.10 -28.65
CA ASN A 1108 14.17 3.55 -28.81
C ASN A 1108 12.76 4.05 -28.44
N ASP A 1109 12.57 5.38 -28.43
CA ASP A 1109 11.28 6.00 -28.08
C ASP A 1109 10.12 5.56 -29.01
N ARG A 1110 10.46 4.95 -30.15
CA ARG A 1110 9.53 4.39 -31.13
C ARG A 1110 9.37 2.88 -31.02
N GLY A 1111 9.88 2.24 -29.96
CA GLY A 1111 9.73 0.80 -29.71
C GLY A 1111 10.47 -0.12 -30.70
N GLY A 1112 11.37 0.40 -31.52
CA GLY A 1112 12.33 -0.40 -32.30
C GLY A 1112 13.66 -0.52 -31.56
N ALA A 1113 14.58 -1.40 -31.98
CA ALA A 1113 15.90 -1.51 -31.34
C ALA A 1113 16.65 -0.15 -31.34
N ASP A 1114 17.09 0.32 -30.17
CA ASP A 1114 17.93 1.50 -30.01
C ASP A 1114 19.39 1.13 -30.28
N LEU A 1115 19.76 1.26 -31.55
CA LEU A 1115 21.10 0.94 -32.03
C LEU A 1115 22.17 1.91 -31.50
N THR A 1116 21.79 3.02 -30.87
CA THR A 1116 22.78 4.00 -30.35
C THR A 1116 23.56 3.49 -29.14
N PHE A 1117 23.12 2.40 -28.50
CA PHE A 1117 23.90 1.69 -27.48
C PHE A 1117 25.01 0.82 -28.08
N PHE A 1118 24.97 0.56 -29.38
CA PHE A 1118 25.95 -0.24 -30.10
C PHE A 1118 26.86 0.64 -30.95
N SER A 1119 28.08 0.16 -31.19
CA SER A 1119 28.99 0.69 -32.19
C SER A 1119 28.41 0.50 -33.60
N GLU A 1120 29.00 1.17 -34.59
CA GLU A 1120 28.61 1.05 -36.00
C GLU A 1120 28.73 -0.39 -36.55
N ASP A 1121 29.46 -1.29 -35.89
CA ASP A 1121 29.52 -2.70 -36.25
C ASP A 1121 28.36 -3.56 -35.72
N CYS A 1122 27.42 -2.94 -34.97
CA CYS A 1122 26.27 -3.59 -34.32
C CYS A 1122 26.65 -4.74 -33.35
N PHE A 1123 27.94 -4.90 -32.99
CA PHE A 1123 28.46 -5.97 -32.15
C PHE A 1123 29.07 -5.45 -30.85
N HIS A 1124 29.97 -4.48 -30.94
CA HIS A 1124 30.55 -3.82 -29.78
C HIS A 1124 29.61 -2.74 -29.25
N PHE A 1125 29.79 -2.34 -27.99
CA PHE A 1125 28.99 -1.27 -27.39
C PHE A 1125 29.58 0.11 -27.72
N SER A 1126 28.71 1.10 -27.92
CA SER A 1126 29.12 2.51 -28.03
C SER A 1126 29.53 3.07 -26.66
N GLU A 1127 30.00 4.32 -26.61
CA GLU A 1127 30.24 5.07 -25.38
C GLU A 1127 28.98 5.06 -24.48
N ARG A 1128 27.79 5.15 -25.08
CA ARG A 1128 26.50 5.03 -24.40
C ARG A 1128 26.31 3.64 -23.78
N GLY A 1129 26.61 2.58 -24.53
CA GLY A 1129 26.53 1.20 -24.04
C GLY A 1129 27.54 0.92 -22.91
N HIS A 1130 28.77 1.40 -23.04
CA HIS A 1130 29.79 1.31 -22.00
C HIS A 1130 29.39 2.03 -20.70
N ALA A 1131 28.74 3.20 -20.80
CA ALA A 1131 28.21 3.91 -19.63
C ALA A 1131 27.20 3.07 -18.85
N GLU A 1132 26.22 2.45 -19.53
CA GLU A 1132 25.24 1.57 -18.87
C GLU A 1132 25.87 0.30 -18.28
N MET A 1133 26.87 -0.28 -18.94
CA MET A 1133 27.62 -1.41 -18.38
C MET A 1133 28.35 -1.05 -17.07
N ALA A 1134 28.94 0.15 -17.02
CA ALA A 1134 29.60 0.64 -15.80
C ALA A 1134 28.60 0.86 -14.66
N ILE A 1135 27.43 1.43 -14.97
CA ILE A 1135 26.32 1.60 -14.00
C ILE A 1135 25.84 0.26 -13.47
N ALA A 1136 25.62 -0.73 -14.35
CA ALA A 1136 25.17 -2.06 -13.96
C ALA A 1136 26.17 -2.78 -13.03
N LEU A 1137 27.46 -2.74 -13.37
CA LEU A 1137 28.53 -3.31 -12.55
C LEU A 1137 28.60 -2.64 -11.17
N TRP A 1138 28.59 -1.30 -11.14
CA TRP A 1138 28.59 -0.56 -9.88
C TRP A 1138 27.39 -0.91 -9.00
N ASN A 1139 26.19 -0.83 -9.57
CA ASN A 1139 24.94 -1.08 -8.86
C ASN A 1139 24.89 -2.51 -8.30
N ASN A 1140 25.39 -3.52 -9.03
CA ASN A 1140 25.48 -4.90 -8.54
C ASN A 1140 26.54 -5.10 -7.44
N MET A 1141 27.58 -4.27 -7.37
CA MET A 1141 28.56 -4.32 -6.27
C MET A 1141 28.01 -3.74 -4.95
N VAL A 1142 27.07 -2.80 -5.02
CA VAL A 1142 26.59 -2.05 -3.84
C VAL A 1142 25.16 -2.37 -3.37
N SER A 1143 24.32 -3.01 -4.21
CA SER A 1143 22.91 -3.33 -3.87
C SER A 1143 22.72 -4.71 -3.22
N ALA A 1144 21.72 -4.85 -2.35
CA ALA A 1144 21.11 -6.13 -1.97
C ALA A 1144 19.75 -6.23 -2.69
N GLY A 1145 19.59 -7.11 -3.67
CA GLY A 1145 18.33 -7.15 -4.44
C GLY A 1145 17.20 -7.79 -3.65
N GLY A 1146 15.99 -7.27 -3.90
CA GLY A 1146 14.74 -7.91 -3.53
C GLY A 1146 14.31 -8.84 -4.65
N SER A 1147 14.28 -10.14 -4.39
CA SER A 1147 13.24 -11.01 -4.94
C SER A 1147 13.14 -12.28 -4.11
N SER A 1148 11.91 -12.60 -3.73
CA SER A 1148 11.51 -13.79 -2.99
C SER A 1148 11.51 -14.99 -3.93
N GLN A 1149 12.50 -15.87 -3.81
CA GLN A 1149 12.41 -17.33 -4.02
C GLN A 1149 13.79 -17.95 -3.74
N LEU A 1150 13.81 -19.08 -3.02
CA LEU A 1150 15.01 -19.72 -2.46
C LEU A 1150 16.20 -19.82 -3.44
N LEU A 1151 17.26 -19.04 -3.19
CA LEU A 1151 18.71 -19.37 -3.19
C LEU A 1151 19.51 -18.12 -2.74
N GLU A 1152 20.59 -18.36 -1.99
CA GLU A 1152 21.36 -17.48 -1.07
C GLU A 1152 21.97 -16.17 -1.68
N PRO A 1153 22.52 -15.19 -0.91
CA PRO A 1153 22.47 -13.75 -1.18
C PRO A 1153 23.37 -13.22 -2.33
N VAL A 1154 24.14 -14.09 -3.01
CA VAL A 1154 24.74 -13.79 -4.33
C VAL A 1154 23.69 -13.91 -5.45
N GLY A 1155 22.59 -14.65 -5.22
CA GLY A 1155 21.40 -14.75 -6.09
C GLY A 1155 20.44 -13.56 -6.03
N GLY A 1156 20.70 -12.56 -5.17
CA GLY A 1156 19.95 -11.30 -5.14
C GLY A 1156 20.55 -10.19 -6.03
N LYS A 1157 21.61 -10.48 -6.81
CA LYS A 1157 22.13 -9.50 -7.77
C LYS A 1157 21.22 -9.41 -8.99
N THR A 1158 21.11 -8.23 -9.60
CA THR A 1158 20.28 -8.07 -10.81
C THR A 1158 20.89 -8.88 -11.95
N THR A 1159 20.05 -9.70 -12.61
CA THR A 1159 20.43 -10.61 -13.70
C THR A 1159 20.18 -10.02 -15.10
N SER A 1160 19.57 -8.84 -15.16
CA SER A 1160 19.33 -8.07 -16.38
C SER A 1160 19.98 -6.69 -16.29
N ASN A 1161 20.25 -6.09 -17.45
CA ASN A 1161 20.61 -4.68 -17.55
C ASN A 1161 19.50 -3.93 -18.29
N ASN A 1162 18.96 -2.88 -17.68
CA ASN A 1162 18.00 -1.99 -18.34
C ASN A 1162 18.78 -0.89 -19.07
N PHE A 1163 18.96 -1.08 -20.38
CA PHE A 1163 19.61 -0.13 -21.29
C PHE A 1163 18.72 1.08 -21.65
N THR A 1164 18.13 1.72 -20.66
CA THR A 1164 17.72 3.13 -20.75
C THR A 1164 18.91 4.01 -20.39
N TYR A 1165 18.97 5.30 -20.71
CA TYR A 1165 20.03 6.15 -20.14
C TYR A 1165 19.40 7.23 -19.29
N SER A 1166 19.87 7.37 -18.05
CA SER A 1166 19.53 8.48 -17.17
C SER A 1166 20.73 8.82 -16.30
N ARG A 1167 21.00 10.12 -16.16
CA ARG A 1167 22.14 10.59 -15.38
C ARG A 1167 22.05 10.19 -13.91
N THR A 1168 20.85 9.97 -13.36
CA THR A 1168 20.64 9.71 -11.92
C THR A 1168 20.58 8.21 -11.54
N LYS A 1169 20.90 7.29 -12.46
CA LYS A 1169 20.78 5.83 -12.25
C LYS A 1169 21.75 5.21 -11.23
N LEU A 1170 22.83 5.89 -10.89
CA LEU A 1170 23.84 5.34 -9.99
C LEU A 1170 23.31 5.25 -8.56
N LYS A 1171 23.39 4.05 -7.98
CA LYS A 1171 23.01 3.81 -6.59
C LYS A 1171 24.14 4.19 -5.64
N CYS A 1172 23.75 4.66 -4.46
CA CYS A 1172 24.69 4.89 -3.37
C CYS A 1172 24.97 3.60 -2.59
N PRO A 1173 26.23 3.35 -2.18
CA PRO A 1173 26.52 2.42 -1.10
C PRO A 1173 25.68 2.85 0.11
N SER A 1174 24.77 1.98 0.55
CA SER A 1174 23.80 2.22 1.64
C SER A 1174 22.86 3.43 1.50
N SER A 1175 21.92 3.35 0.55
CA SER A 1175 20.61 4.00 0.69
C SER A 1175 19.47 2.97 0.63
N VAL A 1176 18.87 2.70 1.78
CA VAL A 1176 17.51 2.17 2.02
C VAL A 1176 17.17 0.75 1.53
N SER A 1177 17.00 -0.17 2.49
CA SER A 1177 15.83 -1.06 2.56
C SER A 1177 15.56 -1.42 4.03
N LYS A 1178 14.29 -1.35 4.47
CA LYS A 1178 13.81 -1.57 5.86
C LYS A 1178 14.06 -2.99 6.43
N VAL A 1179 14.86 -3.81 5.75
CA VAL A 1179 14.97 -5.25 6.00
C VAL A 1179 16.43 -5.71 6.19
N LEU A 1180 17.45 -4.91 5.86
CA LEU A 1180 18.87 -5.30 5.97
C LEU A 1180 19.71 -4.16 6.57
N PRO A 1181 20.68 -4.45 7.45
CA PRO A 1181 21.52 -3.41 8.06
C PRO A 1181 22.33 -2.63 7.03
N GLU A 1182 22.61 -1.37 7.34
CA GLU A 1182 23.51 -0.50 6.60
C GLU A 1182 24.85 -1.21 6.38
N SER A 1183 25.19 -1.48 5.12
CA SER A 1183 26.46 -2.06 4.75
C SER A 1183 27.11 -1.13 3.73
N PRO A 1184 28.05 -0.26 4.16
CA PRO A 1184 28.80 0.63 3.29
C PRO A 1184 29.89 -0.11 2.49
N TYR A 1185 29.88 -1.45 2.54
CA TYR A 1185 30.89 -2.32 1.98
C TYR A 1185 30.48 -2.83 0.60
N LEU A 1186 31.47 -3.14 -0.23
CA LEU A 1186 31.25 -3.93 -1.44
C LEU A 1186 30.70 -5.31 -1.04
N ARG A 1187 29.63 -5.75 -1.72
CA ARG A 1187 28.91 -6.98 -1.36
C ARG A 1187 29.69 -8.22 -1.80
N THR A 1188 29.98 -9.07 -0.82
CA THR A 1188 30.59 -10.40 -0.95
C THR A 1188 29.63 -11.46 -0.40
N LEU A 1189 29.91 -12.75 -0.62
CA LEU A 1189 29.11 -13.83 -0.04
C LEU A 1189 29.00 -13.71 1.50
N ARG A 1190 30.10 -13.39 2.18
CA ARG A 1190 30.19 -13.43 3.65
C ARG A 1190 29.54 -12.25 4.36
N ASN A 1191 29.69 -11.03 3.85
CA ASN A 1191 29.06 -9.82 4.44
C ASN A 1191 27.60 -9.60 4.00
N SER A 1192 27.00 -10.56 3.29
CA SER A 1192 25.60 -10.53 2.87
C SER A 1192 24.67 -11.37 3.78
N GLN A 1193 25.10 -11.65 5.02
CA GLN A 1193 24.31 -12.24 6.13
C GLN A 1193 23.68 -13.63 5.90
N LEU A 1194 24.42 -14.59 5.34
CA LEU A 1194 23.99 -16.01 5.30
C LEU A 1194 24.95 -17.02 5.94
N LEU A 1195 26.03 -16.58 6.58
CA LEU A 1195 27.01 -17.46 7.26
C LEU A 1195 27.24 -17.16 8.75
N GLN A 1196 26.40 -16.33 9.39
CA GLN A 1196 26.50 -16.04 10.82
C GLN A 1196 25.52 -16.90 11.63
N ASP A 1197 25.65 -18.22 11.53
CA ASP A 1197 25.07 -19.15 12.52
C ASP A 1197 25.98 -20.34 12.87
N GLN A 1198 27.26 -20.31 12.45
CA GLN A 1198 28.24 -21.33 12.84
C GLN A 1198 29.65 -20.75 13.01
N ALA A 1199 29.87 -19.94 14.04
CA ALA A 1199 31.19 -19.80 14.67
C ALA A 1199 31.10 -18.90 15.91
N GLU A 1200 30.69 -19.46 17.06
CA GLU A 1200 31.29 -19.18 18.38
C GLU A 1200 30.56 -19.97 19.47
N ALA A 1201 31.04 -21.19 19.73
CA ALA A 1201 31.01 -21.80 21.06
C ALA A 1201 31.95 -23.01 21.04
N ASP A 1202 33.20 -22.81 21.46
CA ASP A 1202 33.89 -23.88 22.18
C ASP A 1202 33.52 -23.74 23.66
N PRO A 1203 33.02 -24.80 24.30
CA PRO A 1203 33.30 -24.98 25.72
C PRO A 1203 33.98 -26.32 25.96
N GLN A 1204 35.25 -26.26 26.37
CA GLN A 1204 35.81 -27.29 27.24
C GLN A 1204 34.99 -27.38 28.53
N VAL A 1205 34.13 -28.40 28.69
CA VAL A 1205 33.82 -29.00 30.02
C VAL A 1205 33.40 -30.49 29.89
N LEU A 1206 34.20 -31.32 30.57
CA LEU A 1206 33.94 -32.63 31.23
C LEU A 1206 33.57 -33.89 30.43
N SER A 1207 34.61 -34.73 30.31
CA SER A 1207 34.57 -36.17 30.05
C SER A 1207 33.83 -36.95 31.14
N TRP A 1208 32.55 -37.32 30.93
CA TRP A 1208 31.98 -38.62 31.37
C TRP A 1208 30.50 -38.84 30.97
N ALA A 1209 29.82 -37.89 30.31
CA ALA A 1209 28.39 -38.03 29.99
C ALA A 1209 28.04 -38.50 28.55
N LEU A 1210 29.01 -38.99 27.77
CA LEU A 1210 28.82 -39.47 26.38
C LEU A 1210 28.85 -41.00 26.15
N PRO A 1211 29.24 -41.89 27.08
CA PRO A 1211 29.09 -43.34 26.85
C PRO A 1211 27.66 -43.88 27.04
N VAL A 1212 26.72 -43.12 27.61
CA VAL A 1212 25.39 -43.64 28.00
C VAL A 1212 24.29 -43.35 26.96
N ALA A 1213 24.39 -42.25 26.19
CA ALA A 1213 23.39 -41.92 25.15
C ALA A 1213 23.68 -42.54 23.77
N ALA A 1214 24.96 -42.81 23.45
CA ALA A 1214 25.35 -43.48 22.20
C ALA A 1214 25.14 -45.01 22.21
N GLY A 1215 25.02 -45.62 23.39
CA GLY A 1215 24.67 -47.04 23.55
C GLY A 1215 23.17 -47.34 23.46
N GLY A 1216 22.30 -46.37 23.74
CA GLY A 1216 20.84 -46.55 23.73
C GLY A 1216 20.19 -46.46 22.35
N GLY A 1217 20.65 -45.55 21.49
CA GLY A 1217 20.05 -45.33 20.17
C GLY A 1217 20.37 -46.41 19.12
N LEU A 1218 21.55 -47.02 19.21
CA LEU A 1218 22.00 -48.07 18.29
C LEU A 1218 21.33 -49.43 18.54
N VAL A 1219 20.92 -49.71 19.79
CA VAL A 1219 20.19 -50.94 20.14
C VAL A 1219 18.72 -50.87 19.72
N VAL A 1220 18.09 -49.69 19.78
CA VAL A 1220 16.68 -49.51 19.37
C VAL A 1220 16.52 -49.49 17.85
N GLY A 1221 17.44 -48.86 17.11
CA GLY A 1221 17.40 -48.81 15.64
C GLY A 1221 17.66 -50.16 14.96
N VAL A 1222 18.60 -50.96 15.48
CA VAL A 1222 18.91 -52.30 14.94
C VAL A 1222 17.81 -53.31 15.28
N SER A 1223 17.17 -53.19 16.45
CA SER A 1223 16.04 -54.02 16.85
C SER A 1223 14.78 -53.73 16.01
N ALA A 1224 14.50 -52.46 15.70
CA ALA A 1224 13.37 -52.06 14.87
C ALA A 1224 13.51 -52.51 13.39
N MET A 1225 14.72 -52.46 12.82
CA MET A 1225 14.98 -52.93 11.46
C MET A 1225 14.92 -54.46 11.32
N MET A 1226 15.34 -55.21 12.34
CA MET A 1226 15.27 -56.69 12.36
C MET A 1226 13.84 -57.20 12.55
N ILE A 1227 13.01 -56.50 13.33
CA ILE A 1227 11.58 -56.82 13.52
C ILE A 1227 10.77 -56.49 12.25
N TRP A 1228 11.08 -55.38 11.55
CA TRP A 1228 10.43 -55.02 10.29
C TRP A 1228 10.72 -56.02 9.15
N ARG A 1229 11.95 -56.57 9.08
CA ARG A 1229 12.31 -57.61 8.09
C ARG A 1229 11.76 -59.00 8.45
N ALA A 1230 11.48 -59.29 9.72
CA ALA A 1230 10.85 -60.54 10.16
C ALA A 1230 9.32 -60.59 9.92
N LEU A 1231 8.65 -59.43 9.83
CA LEU A 1231 7.19 -59.35 9.66
C LEU A 1231 6.70 -59.29 8.20
N ARG A 1232 7.57 -59.09 7.20
CA ARG A 1232 7.20 -59.11 5.76
C ARG A 1232 7.61 -60.38 4.99
N GLY A 1233 8.26 -61.33 5.66
CA GLY A 1233 8.74 -62.58 5.06
C GLY A 1233 7.93 -63.80 5.47
N ARG A 1234 6.59 -63.78 5.38
CA ARG A 1234 5.76 -64.99 5.55
C ARG A 1234 4.32 -64.84 5.02
N GLN A 1235 4.20 -64.61 3.71
CA GLN A 1235 3.13 -65.22 2.90
C GLN A 1235 3.69 -65.50 1.51
N ARG A 1236 3.95 -66.79 1.25
CA ARG A 1236 4.38 -67.34 -0.04
C ARG A 1236 3.38 -68.41 -0.45
N GLU A 1237 3.08 -68.42 -1.76
CA GLU A 1237 2.75 -69.60 -2.59
C GLU A 1237 1.31 -70.17 -2.42
N ASN A 1238 0.50 -70.37 -3.47
CA ASN A 1238 0.77 -71.04 -4.77
C ASN A 1238 -0.17 -70.60 -5.93
N LEU A 1239 0.42 -70.29 -7.11
CA LEU A 1239 0.28 -70.88 -8.48
C LEU A 1239 -1.10 -71.38 -9.03
N PRO A 1240 -1.34 -71.54 -10.37
CA PRO A 1240 -0.41 -71.41 -11.52
C PRO A 1240 -1.00 -70.91 -12.91
N ILE A 1241 -0.12 -70.89 -13.93
CA ILE A 1241 -0.33 -71.08 -15.40
C ILE A 1241 -0.69 -69.87 -16.31
N ASP A 1242 0.36 -69.35 -16.94
CA ASP A 1242 0.67 -69.34 -18.40
C ASP A 1242 -0.12 -68.53 -19.46
N LEU A 1243 0.69 -67.88 -20.31
CA LEU A 1243 0.55 -67.52 -21.74
C LEU A 1243 -0.74 -66.80 -22.23
N ASN A 1244 -0.63 -65.50 -22.57
CA ASN A 1244 -0.71 -65.02 -23.97
C ASN A 1244 -0.69 -63.48 -24.18
N THR A 1245 0.17 -63.07 -25.13
CA THR A 1245 0.03 -62.06 -26.20
C THR A 1245 -0.71 -60.71 -26.03
N MET A 1246 0.05 -59.68 -26.46
CA MET A 1246 -0.29 -58.60 -27.41
C MET A 1246 -1.15 -57.38 -27.00
N ARG A 1247 -0.56 -56.21 -27.37
CA ARG A 1247 -1.16 -54.98 -27.95
C ARG A 1247 -2.06 -54.16 -27.00
N PHE A 1248 -1.99 -52.83 -26.93
CA PHE A 1248 -1.50 -51.77 -27.83
C PHE A 1248 -0.76 -50.70 -27.03
#